data_AF-A0A8C5HBQ3-F1
#
_entry.id   AF-A0A8C5HBQ3-F1
#
_cell.length_a   1.000
_cell.length_b   1.000
_cell.length_c   1.000
_cell.angle_alpha   90.00
_cell.angle_beta   90.00
_cell.angle_gamma   90.00
#
_symmetry.space_group_name_H-M   'P 1'
#
loop_
_entity.id
_entity.type
_entity.pdbx_description
1 polymer ?
#
loop_
_entity_poly.entity_id
_entity_poly.type
_entity_poly.pdbx_seq_one_letter_code
_entity_poly.pdbx_strand_id
1 'polypeptide(L)'
;MPVLFEGAQVPAHLTNIPISLISTSTDSANKYVKGKVIHKGPLVVSAADNFILKTVIQEDDSSQKPSINIVLFGDLAKSFSQSVNQGDVVVASGFQVGKSPTVRKDNHHACNLLLSKSDACIYVYHPQSPSDSKSPQASKRSSTCSAEVSQTTKAPKYTYVRLDNLKLSSTVNVYGVVVFFKLPHKSRGTHWCSTLKITDQSNLKIQCTLFCNKREDHPQIFQVGDIVRLHRVKTQSYEESIQLISAYGFAAVTFDGIVGRAVEPRTSSRSFQFHQEDQQKVEELRAWAASHSIVSATSTTIPLSATQPKAYFDLTCQLLAKAPIDTTCTLLRVWDGSQCPHTLLKVIVEPDSVEGPVSFSENKENLIANVLVYDNHVEFARQLKPGTFLRIFNLRAIPGSSRVPGLTSSQAVEHDHLAFHLHGGTSYGRGIQVLPENSQDVQELKSALEMFSKDKDDSGVSDSELMDIWCTPPETLDDEAVESCTERRCIHNIETVMLSQLKQCNDPLGSHHVRVQLSSFKPHRLHQALKLYCSKCSSLQDVPDDEVVNRVFSEASRNAELCSPPSWALSGKVNLPGISHGSSNRTLHIHSSSELLSEGKAKELIYIMGSSLEETCRLADGYQNIIPVRSSEGRLALLDWPAPFLFRGRKRYYGCKSCSEAAAVSEPSCEGVDVIDEKVIAEALQVQPLQFVLLMELQLQDATDTLDVFLWKHAEMFFNVSAEDVAANQEAQDHISRTMNALCPKGGSDGIPACGSTPVMSVCLVSD
;
A
#
# COMPACT_ATOMS: atom_id res chain seq x y z
N MET A 1 -36.00 -0.23 18.58
CA MET A 1 -34.81 0.40 17.96
C MET A 1 -35.31 1.47 17.01
N PRO A 2 -34.61 2.60 16.85
CA PRO A 2 -34.97 3.58 15.84
C PRO A 2 -34.93 2.94 14.45
N VAL A 3 -35.88 3.25 13.57
CA VAL A 3 -36.05 2.53 12.30
C VAL A 3 -36.03 3.49 11.11
N LEU A 4 -35.28 3.12 10.08
CA LEU A 4 -35.28 3.77 8.77
C LEU A 4 -36.14 2.95 7.80
N PHE A 5 -37.09 3.60 7.13
CA PHE A 5 -38.01 2.97 6.17
C PHE A 5 -37.83 3.58 4.77
N GLU A 6 -37.44 2.77 3.80
CA GLU A 6 -37.36 3.18 2.40
C GLU A 6 -38.69 2.94 1.69
N GLY A 7 -39.27 3.98 1.09
CA GLY A 7 -40.50 3.87 0.28
C GLY A 7 -41.80 3.53 1.03
N ALA A 8 -41.76 3.39 2.36
CA ALA A 8 -42.94 3.09 3.17
C ALA A 8 -43.88 4.30 3.30
N GLN A 9 -45.19 4.06 3.44
CA GLN A 9 -46.16 5.11 3.74
C GLN A 9 -46.07 5.54 5.21
N VAL A 10 -46.09 6.86 5.47
CA VAL A 10 -46.10 7.41 6.83
C VAL A 10 -47.38 6.96 7.56
N PRO A 11 -47.29 6.47 8.81
CA PRO A 11 -48.45 6.05 9.57
C PRO A 11 -49.54 7.12 9.67
N ALA A 12 -50.80 6.73 9.45
CA ALA A 12 -51.95 7.65 9.36
C ALA A 12 -52.25 8.44 10.66
N HIS A 13 -51.72 8.01 11.81
CA HIS A 13 -51.87 8.70 13.09
C HIS A 13 -50.89 9.87 13.26
N LEU A 14 -49.88 10.01 12.39
CA LEU A 14 -48.90 11.09 12.46
C LEU A 14 -49.35 12.29 11.64
N THR A 15 -49.17 13.50 12.20
CA THR A 15 -49.56 14.77 11.56
C THR A 15 -48.32 15.58 11.14
N ASN A 16 -48.34 16.17 9.93
CA ASN A 16 -47.23 17.01 9.46
C ASN A 16 -47.20 18.33 10.24
N ILE A 17 -46.02 18.73 10.72
CA ILE A 17 -45.79 20.06 11.27
C ILE A 17 -44.83 20.87 10.37
N PRO A 18 -45.25 22.05 9.86
CA PRO A 18 -44.39 22.93 9.09
C PRO A 18 -43.16 23.38 9.88
N ILE A 19 -42.02 23.55 9.19
CA ILE A 19 -40.76 23.91 9.86
C ILE A 19 -40.87 25.25 10.58
N SER A 20 -41.65 26.19 10.03
CA SER A 20 -41.85 27.54 10.59
C SER A 20 -42.61 27.56 11.92
N LEU A 21 -43.36 26.51 12.26
CA LEU A 21 -44.15 26.41 13.48
C LEU A 21 -43.43 25.66 14.61
N ILE A 22 -42.20 25.22 14.37
CA ILE A 22 -41.40 24.48 15.35
C ILE A 22 -40.82 25.45 16.38
N SER A 23 -41.02 25.17 17.65
CA SER A 23 -40.46 25.93 18.77
C SER A 23 -40.11 25.00 19.94
N THR A 24 -39.34 25.49 20.91
CA THR A 24 -38.96 24.67 22.08
C THR A 24 -40.13 24.25 22.97
N SER A 25 -41.33 24.82 22.78
CA SER A 25 -42.57 24.43 23.47
C SER A 25 -43.49 23.52 22.63
N THR A 26 -43.02 23.09 21.45
CA THR A 26 -43.82 22.25 20.55
C THR A 26 -43.91 20.83 21.07
N ASP A 27 -45.13 20.36 21.33
CA ASP A 27 -45.37 18.93 21.58
C ASP A 27 -45.08 18.14 20.30
N SER A 28 -44.15 17.19 20.40
CA SER A 28 -43.65 16.34 19.33
C SER A 28 -44.36 14.99 19.25
N ALA A 29 -45.27 14.70 20.20
CA ALA A 29 -46.06 13.48 20.19
C ALA A 29 -46.96 13.41 18.93
N ASN A 30 -46.88 12.29 18.20
CA ASN A 30 -47.65 12.03 16.98
C ASN A 30 -47.49 13.08 15.84
N LYS A 31 -46.34 13.76 15.78
CA LYS A 31 -46.00 14.69 14.69
C LYS A 31 -44.82 14.22 13.89
N TYR A 32 -44.78 14.61 12.62
CA TYR A 32 -43.64 14.42 11.74
C TYR A 32 -43.27 15.72 11.03
N VAL A 33 -42.01 15.84 10.63
CA VAL A 33 -41.52 16.93 9.78
C VAL A 33 -41.07 16.33 8.46
N LYS A 34 -41.54 16.90 7.35
CA LYS A 34 -41.17 16.49 5.99
C LYS A 34 -40.27 17.56 5.36
N GLY A 35 -39.19 17.14 4.73
CA GLY A 35 -38.35 18.06 3.96
C GLY A 35 -37.36 17.34 3.06
N LYS A 36 -36.87 18.06 2.06
CA LYS A 36 -35.81 17.61 1.17
C LYS A 36 -34.45 17.77 1.85
N VAL A 37 -33.60 16.74 1.81
CA VAL A 37 -32.24 16.76 2.36
C VAL A 37 -31.37 17.67 1.50
N ILE A 38 -31.03 18.85 2.01
CA ILE A 38 -30.20 19.83 1.31
C ILE A 38 -28.73 19.75 1.71
N HIS A 39 -28.41 19.15 2.86
CA HIS A 39 -27.03 18.93 3.29
C HIS A 39 -26.97 17.74 4.23
N LYS A 40 -26.05 16.81 3.99
CA LYS A 40 -25.77 15.66 4.84
C LYS A 40 -24.32 15.75 5.30
N GLY A 41 -24.13 15.88 6.61
CA GLY A 41 -22.80 15.91 7.22
C GLY A 41 -22.17 14.51 7.33
N PRO A 42 -20.86 14.43 7.62
CA PRO A 42 -20.17 13.16 7.82
C PRO A 42 -20.70 12.44 9.08
N LEU A 43 -20.64 11.10 9.06
CA LEU A 43 -20.86 10.27 10.24
C LEU A 43 -19.67 10.42 11.18
N VAL A 44 -19.90 10.93 12.39
CA VAL A 44 -18.86 11.11 13.41
C VAL A 44 -19.00 9.99 14.43
N VAL A 45 -17.90 9.29 14.71
CA VAL A 45 -17.81 8.28 15.76
C VAL A 45 -17.36 8.96 17.05
N SER A 46 -18.20 8.91 18.10
CA SER A 46 -17.87 9.38 19.44
C SER A 46 -17.38 8.23 20.31
N ALA A 47 -16.64 8.53 21.39
CA ALA A 47 -16.18 7.51 22.34
C ALA A 47 -17.35 6.65 22.85
N ALA A 48 -17.16 5.33 22.87
CA ALA A 48 -18.14 4.26 23.13
C ALA A 48 -19.12 3.93 21.97
N ASP A 49 -18.62 3.79 20.72
CA ASP A 49 -19.38 3.35 19.53
C ASP A 49 -20.69 4.12 19.25
N ASN A 50 -20.75 5.37 19.72
CA ASN A 50 -21.90 6.23 19.52
C ASN A 50 -21.75 7.05 18.24
N PHE A 51 -22.51 6.68 17.20
CA PHE A 51 -22.55 7.39 15.92
C PHE A 51 -23.39 8.66 16.02
N ILE A 52 -22.91 9.77 15.44
CA ILE A 52 -23.63 11.04 15.36
C ILE A 52 -23.59 11.55 13.92
N LEU A 53 -24.74 11.95 13.38
CA LEU A 53 -24.84 12.54 12.05
C LEU A 53 -25.73 13.79 12.08
N LYS A 54 -25.25 14.89 11.52
CA LYS A 54 -26.03 16.12 11.33
C LYS A 54 -26.49 16.22 9.87
N THR A 55 -27.77 16.46 9.65
CA THR A 55 -28.36 16.69 8.33
C THR A 55 -29.25 17.93 8.34
N VAL A 56 -29.50 18.53 7.19
CA VAL A 56 -30.35 19.72 7.03
C VAL A 56 -31.43 19.39 6.03
N ILE A 57 -32.68 19.61 6.44
CA ILE A 57 -33.85 19.42 5.58
C ILE A 57 -34.52 20.76 5.30
N GLN A 58 -35.09 20.89 4.10
CA GLN A 58 -35.78 22.09 3.64
C GLN A 58 -37.20 21.73 3.16
N GLU A 59 -38.18 22.52 3.55
CA GLU A 59 -39.57 22.32 3.14
C GLU A 59 -39.81 22.90 1.74
N ASP A 60 -40.39 22.11 0.82
CA ASP A 60 -40.57 22.50 -0.60
C ASP A 60 -41.78 23.43 -0.82
N ASP A 61 -42.73 23.51 0.12
CA ASP A 61 -44.08 24.06 -0.12
C ASP A 61 -44.28 25.52 0.34
N SER A 62 -43.21 26.32 0.45
CA SER A 62 -43.32 27.72 0.89
C SER A 62 -42.40 28.69 0.15
N SER A 63 -42.86 29.93 -0.03
CA SER A 63 -42.11 31.02 -0.69
C SER A 63 -40.83 31.42 0.06
N GLN A 64 -40.70 31.03 1.33
CA GLN A 64 -39.54 31.32 2.18
C GLN A 64 -38.62 30.10 2.44
N LYS A 65 -38.96 28.90 1.95
CA LYS A 65 -38.18 27.65 2.05
C LYS A 65 -37.40 27.47 3.38
N PRO A 66 -38.09 27.41 4.53
CA PRO A 66 -37.45 27.26 5.83
C PRO A 66 -36.66 25.95 5.88
N SER A 67 -35.46 26.00 6.48
CA SER A 67 -34.56 24.87 6.63
C SER A 67 -34.24 24.63 8.10
N ILE A 68 -34.25 23.36 8.52
CA ILE A 68 -33.99 22.97 9.91
C ILE A 68 -32.90 21.91 10.01
N ASN A 69 -32.08 22.02 11.05
CA ASN A 69 -31.03 21.06 11.38
C ASN A 69 -31.65 19.85 12.09
N ILE A 70 -31.31 18.64 11.64
CA ILE A 70 -31.63 17.37 12.29
C ILE A 70 -30.32 16.71 12.75
N VAL A 71 -30.29 16.23 13.99
CA VAL A 71 -29.16 15.49 14.58
C VAL A 71 -29.63 14.08 14.92
N LEU A 72 -28.98 13.09 14.31
CA LEU A 72 -29.25 11.66 14.45
C LEU A 72 -28.18 11.02 15.33
N PHE A 73 -28.59 10.04 16.14
CA PHE A 73 -27.70 9.31 17.06
C PHE A 73 -27.80 7.80 16.86
N GLY A 74 -26.71 7.09 17.17
CA GLY A 74 -26.63 5.62 17.18
C GLY A 74 -26.85 4.97 15.82
N ASP A 75 -27.45 3.79 15.81
CA ASP A 75 -27.70 3.00 14.59
C ASP A 75 -28.54 3.74 13.54
N LEU A 76 -29.38 4.69 13.96
CA LEU A 76 -30.14 5.55 13.04
C LEU A 76 -29.21 6.45 12.22
N ALA A 77 -28.16 7.00 12.85
CA ALA A 77 -27.16 7.81 12.16
C ALA A 77 -26.36 6.99 11.16
N LYS A 78 -25.98 5.76 11.54
CA LYS A 78 -25.28 4.82 10.66
C LYS A 78 -26.13 4.43 9.44
N SER A 79 -27.38 4.03 9.68
CA SER A 79 -28.34 3.65 8.62
C SER A 79 -28.65 4.83 7.69
N PHE A 80 -28.89 6.03 8.24
CA PHE A 80 -29.10 7.24 7.45
C PHE A 80 -27.86 7.63 6.62
N SER A 81 -26.65 7.36 7.14
CA SER A 81 -25.41 7.58 6.40
C SER A 81 -25.28 6.68 5.17
N GLN A 82 -25.86 5.48 5.19
CA GLN A 82 -25.79 4.53 4.08
C GLN A 82 -26.94 4.68 3.08
N SER A 83 -28.17 4.92 3.57
CA SER A 83 -29.39 4.86 2.76
C SER A 83 -29.88 6.19 2.17
N VAL A 84 -29.50 7.34 2.75
CA VAL A 84 -30.08 8.65 2.35
C VAL A 84 -29.10 9.52 1.58
N ASN A 85 -29.50 9.99 0.41
CA ASN A 85 -28.70 10.89 -0.42
C ASN A 85 -29.16 12.35 -0.30
N GLN A 86 -28.26 13.27 -0.67
CA GLN A 86 -28.60 14.68 -0.79
C GLN A 86 -29.59 14.84 -1.96
N GLY A 87 -30.75 15.45 -1.70
CA GLY A 87 -31.85 15.57 -2.65
C GLY A 87 -33.05 14.67 -2.36
N ASP A 88 -32.91 13.68 -1.47
CA ASP A 88 -34.04 12.82 -1.07
C ASP A 88 -35.02 13.58 -0.18
N VAL A 89 -36.29 13.18 -0.22
CA VAL A 89 -37.32 13.71 0.66
C VAL A 89 -37.42 12.79 1.88
N VAL A 90 -37.16 13.34 3.06
CA VAL A 90 -37.22 12.59 4.31
C VAL A 90 -38.39 13.08 5.17
N VAL A 91 -38.99 12.13 5.88
CA VAL A 91 -39.98 12.39 6.92
C VAL A 91 -39.43 11.88 8.24
N ALA A 92 -39.28 12.77 9.21
CA ALA A 92 -38.76 12.46 10.54
C ALA A 92 -39.88 12.53 11.60
N SER A 93 -40.03 11.48 12.41
CA SER A 93 -40.97 11.42 13.54
C SER A 93 -40.26 10.96 14.83
N GLY A 94 -40.86 11.20 15.99
CA GLY A 94 -40.26 10.84 17.30
C GLY A 94 -39.06 11.71 17.69
N PHE A 95 -38.99 12.94 17.17
CA PHE A 95 -37.90 13.88 17.43
C PHE A 95 -38.14 14.72 18.70
N GLN A 96 -37.06 15.16 19.35
CA GLN A 96 -37.10 16.22 20.35
C GLN A 96 -36.66 17.55 19.74
N VAL A 97 -37.28 18.66 20.14
CA VAL A 97 -36.90 20.00 19.68
C VAL A 97 -35.90 20.61 20.67
N GLY A 98 -34.66 20.83 20.20
CA GLY A 98 -33.61 21.52 20.94
C GLY A 98 -33.39 22.94 20.41
N LYS A 99 -32.69 23.78 21.20
CA LYS A 99 -32.18 25.06 20.70
C LYS A 99 -30.98 24.80 19.79
N SER A 100 -30.98 25.39 18.60
CA SER A 100 -29.85 25.23 17.69
C SER A 100 -28.66 26.10 18.17
N PRO A 101 -27.48 25.53 18.42
CA PRO A 101 -26.30 26.30 18.80
C PRO A 101 -25.64 27.02 17.61
N THR A 102 -26.04 26.69 16.38
CA THR A 102 -25.45 27.22 15.14
C THR A 102 -26.24 28.34 14.49
N VAL A 103 -27.38 28.77 15.05
CA VAL A 103 -28.31 29.77 14.46
C VAL A 103 -27.60 31.06 14.02
N ARG A 104 -26.60 31.52 14.78
CA ARG A 104 -25.82 32.73 14.47
C ARG A 104 -24.78 32.54 13.35
N LYS A 105 -24.52 31.31 12.92
CA LYS A 105 -23.51 30.94 11.92
C LYS A 105 -24.13 30.44 10.61
N ASP A 106 -25.27 29.75 10.66
CA ASP A 106 -25.86 29.07 9.49
C ASP A 106 -27.19 29.68 8.99
N ASN A 107 -27.75 30.70 9.67
CA ASN A 107 -29.04 31.33 9.32
C ASN A 107 -30.21 30.32 9.15
N HIS A 108 -30.09 29.11 9.70
CA HIS A 108 -31.15 28.11 9.69
C HIS A 108 -32.12 28.34 10.85
N HIS A 109 -33.16 27.50 10.94
CA HIS A 109 -34.17 27.58 11.98
C HIS A 109 -33.57 27.63 13.41
N ALA A 110 -34.22 28.41 14.30
CA ALA A 110 -33.74 28.66 15.66
C ALA A 110 -33.64 27.40 16.55
N CYS A 111 -34.31 26.33 16.13
CA CYS A 111 -34.34 25.03 16.79
C CYS A 111 -33.70 23.95 15.92
N ASN A 112 -33.17 22.89 16.54
CA ASN A 112 -32.77 21.65 15.88
C ASN A 112 -33.65 20.47 16.33
N LEU A 113 -33.77 19.45 15.49
CA LEU A 113 -34.47 18.22 15.80
C LEU A 113 -33.45 17.16 16.23
N LEU A 114 -33.65 16.54 17.38
CA LEU A 114 -32.80 15.47 17.91
C LEU A 114 -33.55 14.14 17.85
N LEU A 115 -33.00 13.17 17.13
CA LEU A 115 -33.54 11.81 17.03
C LEU A 115 -32.59 10.84 17.74
N SER A 116 -32.84 10.64 19.02
CA SER A 116 -32.07 9.74 19.90
C SER A 116 -32.95 8.71 20.63
N LYS A 117 -34.27 8.84 20.56
CA LYS A 117 -35.20 7.98 21.27
C LYS A 117 -35.51 6.69 20.50
N SER A 118 -35.92 5.66 21.23
CA SER A 118 -36.29 4.35 20.67
C SER A 118 -37.52 4.37 19.74
N ASP A 119 -38.32 5.42 19.77
CA ASP A 119 -39.49 5.69 18.92
C ASP A 119 -39.17 6.59 17.69
N ALA A 120 -37.92 7.02 17.53
CA ALA A 120 -37.52 7.85 16.41
C ALA A 120 -37.52 7.05 15.09
N CYS A 121 -38.20 7.58 14.07
CA CYS A 121 -38.30 6.94 12.76
C CYS A 121 -38.02 7.93 11.63
N ILE A 122 -37.40 7.44 10.55
CA ILE A 122 -37.15 8.21 9.33
C ILE A 122 -37.72 7.45 8.13
N TYR A 123 -38.58 8.10 7.35
CA TYR A 123 -39.08 7.58 6.08
C TYR A 123 -38.40 8.32 4.93
N VAL A 124 -37.90 7.57 3.95
CA VAL A 124 -37.09 8.10 2.84
C VAL A 124 -37.84 7.91 1.53
N TYR A 125 -38.00 9.00 0.77
CA TYR A 125 -38.60 9.03 -0.55
C TYR A 125 -37.58 9.55 -1.56
N HIS A 126 -37.23 8.71 -2.52
CA HIS A 126 -36.36 9.06 -3.63
C HIS A 126 -37.20 9.71 -4.75
N PRO A 127 -37.01 11.00 -5.08
CA PRO A 127 -37.76 11.63 -6.15
C PRO A 127 -37.40 10.99 -7.49
N GLN A 128 -38.36 10.33 -8.14
CA GLN A 128 -38.20 9.89 -9.53
C GLN A 128 -38.11 11.14 -10.43
N SER A 129 -37.16 11.13 -11.37
CA SER A 129 -37.04 12.18 -12.40
C SER A 129 -38.34 12.30 -13.20
N PRO A 130 -38.92 13.50 -13.40
CA PRO A 130 -40.15 13.66 -14.15
C PRO A 130 -39.91 13.27 -15.61
N SER A 131 -40.59 12.21 -16.04
CA SER A 131 -40.73 11.84 -17.44
C SER A 131 -41.51 12.92 -18.17
N ASP A 132 -40.89 13.53 -19.18
CA ASP A 132 -41.56 14.36 -20.17
C ASP A 132 -42.65 13.55 -20.88
N SER A 133 -43.92 13.89 -20.65
CA SER A 133 -44.94 14.04 -21.69
C SER A 133 -46.31 14.34 -21.09
N LYS A 134 -46.82 15.54 -21.38
CA LYS A 134 -48.01 15.73 -22.24
C LYS A 134 -48.42 17.20 -22.28
N SER A 135 -48.32 17.79 -23.47
CA SER A 135 -49.24 18.81 -23.96
C SER A 135 -50.34 18.10 -24.80
N PRO A 136 -51.41 18.77 -25.26
CA PRO A 136 -52.78 18.38 -24.93
C PRO A 136 -53.60 17.76 -26.08
N GLN A 137 -54.81 17.34 -25.71
CA GLN A 137 -56.03 17.11 -26.50
C GLN A 137 -56.51 15.66 -26.75
N ALA A 138 -57.63 15.40 -26.05
CA ALA A 138 -58.91 14.94 -26.57
C ALA A 138 -59.12 13.46 -26.98
N SER A 139 -60.06 12.87 -26.22
CA SER A 139 -61.22 12.13 -26.73
C SER A 139 -61.09 10.65 -27.10
N LYS A 140 -61.53 9.85 -26.12
CA LYS A 140 -62.49 8.73 -26.21
C LYS A 140 -61.98 7.29 -26.46
N ARG A 141 -62.22 6.52 -25.39
CA ARG A 141 -62.89 5.21 -25.28
C ARG A 141 -62.10 3.92 -25.57
N SER A 142 -61.86 3.25 -24.44
CA SER A 142 -62.21 1.86 -24.09
C SER A 142 -61.37 0.67 -24.58
N SER A 143 -61.09 -0.17 -23.56
CA SER A 143 -61.10 -1.64 -23.51
C SER A 143 -59.83 -2.43 -23.89
N THR A 144 -59.17 -2.90 -22.82
CA THR A 144 -58.76 -4.28 -22.48
C THR A 144 -57.72 -5.07 -23.28
N CYS A 145 -56.80 -5.67 -22.49
CA CYS A 145 -56.08 -6.95 -22.64
C CYS A 145 -54.69 -6.97 -23.31
N SER A 146 -53.68 -7.04 -22.42
CA SER A 146 -52.66 -8.10 -22.27
C SER A 146 -51.87 -8.65 -23.46
N ALA A 147 -50.53 -8.59 -23.29
CA ALA A 147 -49.51 -9.61 -23.54
C ALA A 147 -48.35 -9.16 -24.47
N GLU A 148 -47.19 -8.98 -23.81
CA GLU A 148 -45.82 -9.33 -24.22
C GLU A 148 -45.27 -8.78 -25.54
N VAL A 149 -44.45 -7.72 -25.42
CA VAL A 149 -43.41 -7.39 -26.40
C VAL A 149 -42.11 -7.12 -25.65
N SER A 150 -41.12 -7.99 -25.88
CA SER A 150 -39.74 -7.86 -25.44
C SER A 150 -39.16 -6.50 -25.86
N GLN A 151 -38.88 -5.64 -24.88
CA GLN A 151 -38.17 -4.38 -25.10
C GLN A 151 -36.70 -4.55 -24.72
N THR A 152 -35.85 -4.74 -25.72
CA THR A 152 -34.41 -4.47 -25.62
C THR A 152 -34.20 -2.97 -25.42
N THR A 153 -33.66 -2.58 -24.27
CA THR A 153 -33.29 -1.20 -23.93
C THR A 153 -32.12 -0.73 -24.80
N LYS A 154 -32.37 0.17 -25.76
CA LYS A 154 -31.32 0.85 -26.54
C LYS A 154 -30.63 1.93 -25.68
N ALA A 155 -29.30 1.86 -25.58
CA ALA A 155 -28.47 2.87 -24.94
C ALA A 155 -28.51 4.23 -25.68
N PRO A 156 -28.36 5.37 -25.00
CA PRO A 156 -28.40 6.70 -25.60
C PRO A 156 -27.16 6.96 -26.49
N LYS A 157 -27.36 7.25 -27.78
CA LYS A 157 -26.28 7.59 -28.72
C LYS A 157 -25.78 9.03 -28.47
N TYR A 158 -24.52 9.19 -28.12
CA TYR A 158 -23.89 10.51 -27.91
C TYR A 158 -23.40 11.12 -29.23
N THR A 159 -23.64 12.43 -29.41
CA THR A 159 -23.13 13.21 -30.56
C THR A 159 -21.94 14.06 -30.13
N TYR A 160 -20.87 14.05 -30.94
CA TYR A 160 -19.63 14.79 -30.69
C TYR A 160 -19.46 15.95 -31.66
N VAL A 161 -19.10 17.12 -31.14
CA VAL A 161 -18.90 18.36 -31.91
C VAL A 161 -17.40 18.61 -32.09
N ARG A 162 -17.00 19.11 -33.27
CA ARG A 162 -15.62 19.56 -33.54
C ARG A 162 -15.36 20.92 -32.88
N LEU A 163 -14.10 21.22 -32.58
CA LEU A 163 -13.73 22.43 -31.84
C LEU A 163 -14.00 23.73 -32.62
N ASP A 164 -13.98 23.68 -33.95
CA ASP A 164 -14.35 24.80 -34.86
C ASP A 164 -15.84 25.11 -34.92
N ASN A 165 -16.69 24.17 -34.51
CA ASN A 165 -18.15 24.27 -34.62
C ASN A 165 -18.84 24.50 -33.27
N LEU A 166 -18.09 24.94 -32.26
CA LEU A 166 -18.63 25.22 -30.93
C LEU A 166 -19.55 26.45 -30.95
N LYS A 167 -20.79 26.25 -30.49
CA LYS A 167 -21.77 27.33 -30.29
C LYS A 167 -21.71 27.81 -28.85
N LEU A 168 -21.65 29.13 -28.62
CA LEU A 168 -21.70 29.71 -27.28
C LEU A 168 -22.94 29.25 -26.49
N SER A 169 -22.78 29.21 -25.17
CA SER A 169 -23.82 28.82 -24.19
C SER A 169 -24.51 27.46 -24.43
N SER A 170 -23.89 26.55 -25.18
CA SER A 170 -24.38 25.18 -25.39
C SER A 170 -23.63 24.16 -24.53
N THR A 171 -24.30 23.03 -24.22
CA THR A 171 -23.65 21.87 -23.59
C THR A 171 -23.34 20.86 -24.68
N VAL A 172 -22.06 20.51 -24.83
CA VAL A 172 -21.55 19.67 -25.93
C VAL A 172 -20.71 18.51 -25.40
N ASN A 173 -20.47 17.53 -26.26
CA ASN A 173 -19.47 16.49 -26.05
C ASN A 173 -18.36 16.67 -27.09
N VAL A 174 -17.11 16.56 -26.68
CA VAL A 174 -15.97 16.81 -27.56
C VAL A 174 -14.89 15.75 -27.37
N TYR A 175 -14.11 15.55 -28.42
CA TYR A 175 -12.80 14.91 -28.34
C TYR A 175 -11.73 15.95 -28.63
N GLY A 176 -10.56 15.80 -28.03
CA GLY A 176 -9.41 16.61 -28.38
C GLY A 176 -8.11 16.02 -27.88
N VAL A 177 -7.03 16.38 -28.55
CA VAL A 177 -5.64 16.11 -28.18
C VAL A 177 -5.20 17.17 -27.19
N VAL A 178 -4.64 16.75 -26.06
CA VAL A 178 -4.15 17.64 -25.01
C VAL A 178 -2.85 18.29 -25.47
N VAL A 179 -2.80 19.62 -25.49
CA VAL A 179 -1.58 20.40 -25.82
C VAL A 179 -0.96 21.05 -24.59
N PHE A 180 -1.70 21.12 -23.50
CA PHE A 180 -1.26 21.66 -22.21
C PHE A 180 -2.21 21.20 -21.12
N PHE A 181 -1.72 20.93 -19.91
CA PHE A 181 -2.57 20.67 -18.76
C PHE A 181 -1.91 21.12 -17.47
N LYS A 182 -2.76 21.38 -16.47
CA LYS A 182 -2.41 21.54 -15.07
C LYS A 182 -3.07 20.41 -14.29
N LEU A 183 -2.30 19.76 -13.44
CA LEU A 183 -2.82 18.75 -12.54
C LEU A 183 -3.94 19.30 -11.64
N PRO A 184 -4.86 18.44 -11.19
CA PRO A 184 -5.93 18.85 -10.28
C PRO A 184 -5.35 19.47 -9.02
N HIS A 185 -5.83 20.66 -8.68
CA HIS A 185 -5.44 21.38 -7.47
C HIS A 185 -6.69 21.90 -6.75
N LYS A 186 -6.59 22.06 -5.42
CA LYS A 186 -7.68 22.62 -4.62
C LYS A 186 -7.97 24.05 -5.11
N SER A 187 -9.22 24.32 -5.46
CA SER A 187 -9.65 25.69 -5.74
C SER A 187 -9.82 26.48 -4.43
N ARG A 188 -10.11 27.78 -4.51
CA ARG A 188 -10.50 28.58 -3.33
C ARG A 188 -11.85 28.14 -2.72
N GLY A 189 -12.63 27.34 -3.44
CA GLY A 189 -13.90 26.76 -2.98
C GLY A 189 -13.75 25.31 -2.51
N THR A 190 -14.87 24.57 -2.49
CA THR A 190 -14.91 23.16 -2.07
C THR A 190 -14.52 22.15 -3.15
N HIS A 191 -14.30 22.60 -4.39
CA HIS A 191 -14.08 21.74 -5.55
C HIS A 191 -12.60 21.70 -5.96
N TRP A 192 -12.18 20.60 -6.57
CA TRP A 192 -10.91 20.51 -7.28
C TRP A 192 -11.04 21.14 -8.66
N CYS A 193 -9.97 21.79 -9.12
CA CYS A 193 -9.91 22.45 -10.42
C CYS A 193 -8.74 21.90 -11.23
N SER A 194 -8.97 21.61 -12.50
CA SER A 194 -7.92 21.33 -13.47
C SER A 194 -8.13 22.18 -14.72
N THR A 195 -7.05 22.70 -15.28
CA THR A 195 -7.09 23.45 -16.54
C THR A 195 -6.30 22.69 -17.58
N LEU A 196 -6.91 22.40 -18.72
CA LEU A 196 -6.21 21.84 -19.87
C LEU A 196 -6.52 22.66 -21.13
N LYS A 197 -5.67 22.54 -22.14
CA LYS A 197 -5.93 23.06 -23.49
C LYS A 197 -5.96 21.88 -24.43
N ILE A 198 -6.99 21.81 -25.25
CA ILE A 198 -7.19 20.74 -26.23
C ILE A 198 -7.20 21.31 -27.64
N THR A 199 -6.86 20.47 -28.60
CA THR A 199 -6.96 20.76 -30.03
C THR A 199 -7.50 19.54 -30.78
N ASP A 200 -7.95 19.72 -32.01
CA ASP A 200 -8.41 18.65 -32.90
C ASP A 200 -7.97 18.98 -34.33
N GLN A 201 -8.50 18.28 -35.33
CA GLN A 201 -8.13 18.52 -36.72
C GLN A 201 -8.44 19.93 -37.25
N SER A 202 -9.14 20.77 -36.50
CA SER A 202 -9.31 22.21 -36.82
C SER A 202 -8.12 23.08 -36.43
N ASN A 203 -7.16 22.53 -35.68
CA ASN A 203 -5.99 23.24 -35.14
C ASN A 203 -6.33 24.43 -34.22
N LEU A 204 -7.58 24.52 -33.75
CA LEU A 204 -7.99 25.47 -32.73
C LEU A 204 -7.56 24.98 -31.35
N LYS A 205 -7.00 25.87 -30.53
CA LYS A 205 -6.58 25.56 -29.16
C LYS A 205 -7.62 26.10 -28.19
N ILE A 206 -8.38 25.20 -27.58
CA ILE A 206 -9.49 25.53 -26.71
C ILE A 206 -9.13 25.23 -25.27
N GLN A 207 -9.30 26.23 -24.40
CA GLN A 207 -9.09 26.05 -22.97
C GLN A 207 -10.29 25.33 -22.35
N CYS A 208 -10.03 24.35 -21.49
CA CYS A 208 -11.02 23.67 -20.69
C CYS A 208 -10.69 23.86 -19.21
N THR A 209 -11.66 24.34 -18.43
CA THR A 209 -11.57 24.40 -16.96
C THR A 209 -12.59 23.46 -16.37
N LEU A 210 -12.11 22.41 -15.72
CA LEU A 210 -12.94 21.35 -15.17
C LEU A 210 -12.98 21.46 -13.65
N PHE A 211 -14.17 21.33 -13.09
CA PHE A 211 -14.42 21.32 -11.66
C PHE A 211 -15.03 19.97 -11.27
N CYS A 212 -14.37 19.26 -10.36
CA CYS A 212 -14.86 18.00 -9.83
C CYS A 212 -14.79 17.99 -8.29
N ASN A 213 -15.60 17.13 -7.66
CA ASN A 213 -15.64 17.04 -6.19
C ASN A 213 -14.40 16.36 -5.63
N LYS A 214 -13.92 15.32 -6.33
CA LYS A 214 -12.72 14.59 -5.96
C LYS A 214 -11.60 14.79 -6.98
N ARG A 215 -10.36 14.62 -6.54
CA ARG A 215 -9.18 14.62 -7.41
C ARG A 215 -9.24 13.49 -8.44
N GLU A 216 -9.71 12.31 -8.04
CA GLU A 216 -9.78 11.11 -8.88
C GLU A 216 -10.79 11.24 -10.04
N ASP A 217 -11.79 12.11 -9.93
CA ASP A 217 -12.83 12.33 -10.95
C ASP A 217 -12.32 13.14 -12.16
N HIS A 218 -11.13 13.74 -12.06
CA HIS A 218 -10.53 14.50 -13.14
C HIS A 218 -9.95 13.60 -14.24
N PRO A 219 -9.82 14.11 -15.49
CA PRO A 219 -9.17 13.37 -16.57
C PRO A 219 -7.75 12.94 -16.20
N GLN A 220 -7.42 11.66 -16.36
CA GLN A 220 -6.10 11.09 -16.06
C GLN A 220 -5.16 11.31 -17.24
N ILE A 221 -4.57 12.50 -17.29
CA ILE A 221 -3.62 12.93 -18.32
C ILE A 221 -2.20 12.69 -17.81
N PHE A 222 -1.39 11.94 -18.55
CA PHE A 222 -0.01 11.63 -18.16
C PHE A 222 1.02 12.37 -19.01
N GLN A 223 0.64 12.82 -20.21
CA GLN A 223 1.52 13.57 -21.09
C GLN A 223 0.76 14.48 -22.06
N VAL A 224 1.50 15.44 -22.62
CA VAL A 224 1.02 16.21 -23.77
C VAL A 224 0.92 15.27 -24.97
N GLY A 225 -0.17 15.38 -25.74
CA GLY A 225 -0.51 14.46 -26.81
C GLY A 225 -1.57 13.43 -26.44
N ASP A 226 -1.82 13.18 -25.15
CA ASP A 226 -2.93 12.33 -24.72
C ASP A 226 -4.26 12.84 -25.27
N ILE A 227 -5.18 11.93 -25.56
CA ILE A 227 -6.50 12.26 -26.11
C ILE A 227 -7.51 12.26 -24.99
N VAL A 228 -8.35 13.29 -24.92
CA VAL A 228 -9.43 13.40 -23.95
C VAL A 228 -10.79 13.44 -24.64
N ARG A 229 -11.72 12.67 -24.09
CA ARG A 229 -13.14 12.70 -24.40
C ARG A 229 -13.88 13.35 -23.24
N LEU A 230 -14.53 14.48 -23.52
CA LEU A 230 -15.29 15.23 -22.53
C LEU A 230 -16.78 15.14 -22.86
N HIS A 231 -17.58 14.69 -21.90
CA HIS A 231 -19.03 14.68 -21.98
C HIS A 231 -19.62 15.80 -21.13
N ARG A 232 -20.68 16.44 -21.65
CA ARG A 232 -21.45 17.48 -20.97
C ARG A 232 -20.58 18.65 -20.49
N VAL A 233 -19.87 19.28 -21.42
CA VAL A 233 -19.14 20.54 -21.17
C VAL A 233 -19.90 21.73 -21.73
N LYS A 234 -19.98 22.81 -20.97
CA LYS A 234 -20.59 24.08 -21.37
C LYS A 234 -19.57 24.98 -22.04
N THR A 235 -19.93 25.55 -23.17
CA THR A 235 -19.14 26.60 -23.85
C THR A 235 -19.41 27.96 -23.20
N GLN A 236 -18.37 28.66 -22.76
CA GLN A 236 -18.42 30.02 -22.24
C GLN A 236 -17.44 30.92 -23.01
N SER A 237 -17.74 32.21 -23.14
CA SER A 237 -16.78 33.20 -23.66
C SER A 237 -15.88 33.70 -22.54
N TYR A 238 -14.56 33.67 -22.74
CA TYR A 238 -13.56 34.20 -21.83
C TYR A 238 -12.42 34.84 -22.63
N GLU A 239 -12.08 36.10 -22.34
CA GLU A 239 -11.03 36.85 -23.06
C GLU A 239 -11.17 36.78 -24.61
N GLU A 240 -12.39 36.98 -25.11
CA GLU A 240 -12.73 36.91 -26.56
C GLU A 240 -12.54 35.53 -27.22
N SER A 241 -12.27 34.47 -26.42
CA SER A 241 -12.12 33.10 -26.89
C SER A 241 -13.17 32.16 -26.28
N ILE A 242 -13.52 31.07 -27.00
CA ILE A 242 -14.42 30.04 -26.47
C ILE A 242 -13.64 29.15 -25.49
N GLN A 243 -14.18 29.00 -24.28
CA GLN A 243 -13.69 28.11 -23.24
C GLN A 243 -14.73 27.04 -22.93
N LEU A 244 -14.28 25.84 -22.56
CA LEU A 244 -15.12 24.74 -22.11
C LEU A 244 -15.07 24.63 -20.58
N ILE A 245 -16.24 24.46 -19.96
CA ILE A 245 -16.36 24.32 -18.50
C ILE A 245 -17.21 23.10 -18.18
N SER A 246 -16.83 22.34 -17.16
CA SER A 246 -17.61 21.19 -16.69
C SER A 246 -19.04 21.59 -16.31
N ALA A 247 -20.03 20.82 -16.77
CA ALA A 247 -21.44 21.01 -16.41
C ALA A 247 -21.97 19.88 -15.52
N TYR A 248 -23.26 19.94 -15.18
CA TYR A 248 -23.91 18.88 -14.40
C TYR A 248 -23.85 17.53 -15.13
N GLY A 249 -23.37 16.50 -14.44
CA GLY A 249 -23.16 15.16 -15.00
C GLY A 249 -21.96 15.06 -15.96
N PHE A 250 -21.00 15.98 -15.84
CA PHE A 250 -19.72 15.92 -16.55
C PHE A 250 -19.03 14.57 -16.36
N ALA A 251 -18.46 14.03 -17.44
CA ALA A 251 -17.64 12.84 -17.41
C ALA A 251 -16.46 13.01 -18.38
N ALA A 252 -15.31 12.44 -18.01
CA ALA A 252 -14.12 12.45 -18.84
C ALA A 252 -13.54 11.04 -18.98
N VAL A 253 -13.01 10.77 -20.17
CA VAL A 253 -12.22 9.57 -20.46
C VAL A 253 -10.96 10.03 -21.18
N THR A 254 -9.79 9.55 -20.76
CA THR A 254 -8.51 9.84 -21.41
C THR A 254 -7.94 8.60 -22.08
N PHE A 255 -7.15 8.80 -23.12
CA PHE A 255 -6.50 7.74 -23.89
C PHE A 255 -5.06 8.15 -24.17
N ASP A 256 -4.18 7.16 -24.29
CA ASP A 256 -2.80 7.38 -24.71
C ASP A 256 -2.76 8.03 -26.11
N GLY A 257 -1.95 9.07 -26.29
CA GLY A 257 -1.76 9.78 -27.56
C GLY A 257 -0.84 9.09 -28.57
N ILE A 258 -0.09 8.06 -28.17
CA ILE A 258 0.94 7.42 -28.99
C ILE A 258 0.30 6.51 -30.06
N VAL A 259 0.73 6.66 -31.31
CA VAL A 259 0.27 5.85 -32.45
C VAL A 259 0.70 4.39 -32.25
N GLY A 260 -0.22 3.46 -32.47
CA GLY A 260 0.04 2.01 -32.36
C GLY A 260 -0.11 1.40 -30.97
N ARG A 261 -0.24 2.21 -29.90
CA ARG A 261 -0.57 1.69 -28.55
C ARG A 261 -2.03 1.25 -28.46
N ALA A 262 -2.36 0.33 -27.55
CA ALA A 262 -3.73 -0.12 -27.34
C ALA A 262 -4.68 1.06 -27.00
N VAL A 263 -5.93 1.00 -27.46
CA VAL A 263 -6.95 2.02 -27.16
C VAL A 263 -7.60 1.68 -25.83
N GLU A 264 -6.87 1.94 -24.74
CA GLU A 264 -7.34 1.68 -23.38
C GLU A 264 -7.88 2.97 -22.74
N PRO A 265 -9.15 3.00 -22.31
CA PRO A 265 -9.75 4.15 -21.65
C PRO A 265 -9.25 4.27 -20.20
N ARG A 266 -8.68 5.43 -19.86
CA ARG A 266 -8.33 5.83 -18.50
C ARG A 266 -9.50 6.67 -17.94
N THR A 267 -10.25 6.11 -17.01
CA THR A 267 -11.39 6.81 -16.37
C THR A 267 -11.61 6.34 -14.94
N SER A 268 -12.11 7.23 -14.10
CA SER A 268 -12.59 6.95 -12.74
C SER A 268 -14.10 6.68 -12.68
N SER A 269 -14.81 6.80 -13.80
CA SER A 269 -16.25 6.55 -13.86
C SER A 269 -16.55 5.04 -13.86
N ARG A 270 -17.46 4.61 -12.97
CA ARG A 270 -17.90 3.21 -12.86
C ARG A 270 -18.68 2.71 -14.07
N SER A 271 -19.15 3.62 -14.93
CA SER A 271 -19.89 3.26 -16.14
C SER A 271 -19.54 4.22 -17.28
N PHE A 272 -18.91 3.69 -18.33
CA PHE A 272 -18.70 4.42 -19.58
C PHE A 272 -19.06 3.54 -20.76
N GLN A 273 -19.60 4.16 -21.80
CA GLN A 273 -19.89 3.51 -23.07
C GLN A 273 -18.76 3.82 -24.03
N PHE A 274 -18.20 2.78 -24.65
CA PHE A 274 -17.15 2.89 -25.64
C PHE A 274 -17.48 1.97 -26.81
N HIS A 275 -17.68 2.58 -27.98
CA HIS A 275 -18.08 1.89 -29.20
C HIS A 275 -16.95 1.87 -30.23
N GLN A 276 -17.08 1.05 -31.26
CA GLN A 276 -16.12 1.00 -32.37
C GLN A 276 -15.93 2.37 -33.05
N GLU A 277 -17.00 3.18 -33.15
CA GLU A 277 -16.93 4.57 -33.63
C GLU A 277 -16.00 5.45 -32.75
N ASP A 278 -15.99 5.24 -31.44
CA ASP A 278 -15.11 5.96 -30.51
C ASP A 278 -13.65 5.53 -30.68
N GLN A 279 -13.41 4.22 -30.86
CA GLN A 279 -12.08 3.68 -31.12
C GLN A 279 -11.46 4.28 -32.39
N GLN A 280 -12.22 4.28 -33.48
CA GLN A 280 -11.78 4.83 -34.76
C GLN A 280 -11.44 6.32 -34.63
N LYS A 281 -12.24 7.07 -33.87
CA LYS A 281 -12.02 8.49 -33.63
C LYS A 281 -10.75 8.78 -32.81
N VAL A 282 -10.44 7.93 -31.82
CA VAL A 282 -9.17 8.03 -31.07
C VAL A 282 -7.99 7.75 -31.99
N GLU A 283 -8.05 6.71 -32.81
CA GLU A 283 -7.00 6.36 -33.76
C GLU A 283 -6.76 7.46 -34.82
N GLU A 284 -7.83 8.06 -35.35
CA GLU A 284 -7.74 9.21 -36.26
C GLU A 284 -7.05 10.42 -35.61
N LEU A 285 -7.36 10.72 -34.34
CA LEU A 285 -6.73 11.80 -33.59
C LEU A 285 -5.26 11.52 -33.28
N ARG A 286 -4.89 10.26 -33.00
CA ARG A 286 -3.47 9.85 -32.83
C ARG A 286 -2.68 10.08 -34.11
N ALA A 287 -3.21 9.60 -35.24
CA ALA A 287 -2.57 9.76 -36.55
C ALA A 287 -2.39 11.25 -36.91
N TRP A 288 -3.43 12.05 -36.67
CA TRP A 288 -3.37 13.50 -36.88
C TRP A 288 -2.37 14.21 -35.95
N ALA A 289 -2.34 13.86 -34.67
CA ALA A 289 -1.41 14.46 -33.71
C ALA A 289 0.05 14.16 -34.04
N ALA A 290 0.32 12.93 -34.51
CA ALA A 290 1.63 12.52 -34.98
C ALA A 290 2.06 13.27 -36.25
N SER A 291 1.14 13.46 -37.22
CA SER A 291 1.44 14.19 -38.46
C SER A 291 1.70 15.68 -38.25
N HIS A 292 1.21 16.26 -37.15
CA HIS A 292 1.40 17.67 -36.79
C HIS A 292 2.50 17.88 -35.73
N SER A 293 3.29 16.83 -35.43
CA SER A 293 4.39 16.84 -34.46
C SER A 293 4.00 17.33 -33.06
N ILE A 294 2.71 17.24 -32.68
CA ILE A 294 2.24 17.69 -31.35
C ILE A 294 2.91 16.86 -30.25
N VAL A 295 3.04 15.56 -30.50
CA VAL A 295 3.66 14.57 -29.59
C VAL A 295 5.19 14.73 -29.55
N SER A 296 5.86 14.98 -30.69
CA SER A 296 7.33 15.10 -30.75
C SER A 296 7.88 16.47 -30.35
N ALA A 297 7.11 17.55 -30.47
CA ALA A 297 7.60 18.91 -30.17
C ALA A 297 7.58 19.27 -28.67
N THR A 298 6.99 18.43 -27.81
CA THR A 298 6.66 18.79 -26.42
C THR A 298 7.05 17.76 -25.36
N SER A 299 7.77 16.68 -25.72
CA SER A 299 8.27 15.74 -24.71
C SER A 299 9.35 16.41 -23.85
N THR A 300 8.94 16.88 -22.68
CA THR A 300 9.79 17.44 -21.63
C THR A 300 10.28 16.37 -20.65
N THR A 301 9.85 15.12 -20.83
CA THR A 301 10.26 13.99 -20.00
C THR A 301 11.63 13.50 -20.42
N ILE A 302 12.60 13.57 -19.52
CA ILE A 302 13.97 13.07 -19.73
C ILE A 302 14.42 12.26 -18.51
N PRO A 303 15.30 11.26 -18.69
CA PRO A 303 15.90 10.54 -17.58
C PRO A 303 16.91 11.41 -16.80
N LEU A 304 17.24 10.98 -15.58
CA LEU A 304 18.28 11.58 -14.74
C LEU A 304 19.63 11.62 -15.47
N SER A 305 19.93 10.62 -16.29
CA SER A 305 21.14 10.55 -17.11
C SER A 305 21.26 11.64 -18.18
N ALA A 306 20.14 12.21 -18.64
CA ALA A 306 20.09 13.28 -19.63
C ALA A 306 19.88 14.68 -19.01
N THR A 307 19.86 14.78 -17.68
CA THR A 307 19.55 16.02 -16.98
C THR A 307 20.63 17.08 -17.18
N GLN A 308 20.21 18.31 -17.46
CA GLN A 308 21.10 19.46 -17.61
C GLN A 308 20.91 20.47 -16.46
N PRO A 309 21.99 21.08 -15.93
CA PRO A 309 21.88 22.11 -14.91
C PRO A 309 21.07 23.32 -15.42
N LYS A 310 20.28 23.93 -14.53
CA LYS A 310 19.38 25.08 -14.81
C LYS A 310 18.21 24.77 -15.75
N ALA A 311 18.01 23.51 -16.14
CA ALA A 311 16.88 23.10 -16.95
C ALA A 311 15.62 22.84 -16.11
N TYR A 312 14.47 22.92 -16.78
CA TYR A 312 13.20 22.39 -16.30
C TYR A 312 12.83 21.17 -17.13
N PHE A 313 12.41 20.11 -16.47
CA PHE A 313 12.08 18.85 -17.14
C PHE A 313 11.05 18.06 -16.33
N ASP A 314 10.48 17.04 -16.95
CA ASP A 314 9.60 16.09 -16.28
C ASP A 314 10.38 14.80 -15.99
N LEU A 315 10.19 14.23 -14.80
CA LEU A 315 10.88 13.03 -14.35
C LEU A 315 9.87 11.91 -14.08
N THR A 316 10.05 10.76 -14.71
CA THR A 316 9.32 9.52 -14.38
C THR A 316 10.22 8.66 -13.50
N CYS A 317 9.79 8.32 -12.29
CA CYS A 317 10.66 7.70 -11.30
C CYS A 317 9.86 6.87 -10.28
N GLN A 318 10.55 6.02 -9.53
CA GLN A 318 10.03 5.36 -8.35
C GLN A 318 10.39 6.16 -7.09
N LEU A 319 9.43 6.31 -6.18
CA LEU A 319 9.66 6.87 -4.85
C LEU A 319 10.30 5.81 -3.94
N LEU A 320 11.49 6.06 -3.44
CA LEU A 320 12.21 5.12 -2.57
C LEU A 320 12.03 5.44 -1.10
N ALA A 321 12.10 6.72 -0.74
CA ALA A 321 11.86 7.20 0.61
C ALA A 321 11.38 8.65 0.58
N LYS A 322 10.77 9.12 1.66
CA LYS A 322 10.39 10.52 1.83
C LYS A 322 10.64 10.95 3.27
N ALA A 323 10.85 12.23 3.48
CA ALA A 323 10.98 12.78 4.83
C ALA A 323 10.48 14.22 4.89
N PRO A 324 9.64 14.60 5.86
CA PRO A 324 9.28 16.00 6.07
C PRO A 324 10.49 16.75 6.64
N ILE A 325 10.96 17.79 5.93
CA ILE A 325 12.04 18.65 6.45
C ILE A 325 11.44 19.70 7.39
N ASP A 326 10.38 20.37 6.92
CA ASP A 326 9.64 21.35 7.72
C ASP A 326 8.16 21.39 7.31
N THR A 327 7.43 22.41 7.74
CA THR A 327 6.00 22.59 7.41
C THR A 327 5.75 22.94 5.94
N THR A 328 6.78 23.44 5.23
CA THR A 328 6.73 23.97 3.87
C THR A 328 7.51 23.15 2.85
N CYS A 329 8.28 22.15 3.30
CA CYS A 329 9.19 21.36 2.49
C CYS A 329 9.12 19.88 2.86
N THR A 330 9.07 19.00 1.85
CA THR A 330 9.21 17.55 2.01
C THR A 330 10.23 17.04 1.02
N LEU A 331 11.18 16.24 1.51
CA LEU A 331 12.16 15.55 0.70
C LEU A 331 11.54 14.28 0.11
N LEU A 332 11.70 14.08 -1.19
CA LEU A 332 11.44 12.82 -1.88
C LEU A 332 12.77 12.28 -2.41
N ARG A 333 13.10 11.04 -2.02
CA ARG A 333 14.23 10.28 -2.56
C ARG A 333 13.70 9.41 -3.69
N VAL A 334 14.10 9.69 -4.91
CA VAL A 334 13.54 9.04 -6.12
C VAL A 334 14.62 8.50 -7.03
N TRP A 335 14.28 7.51 -7.84
CA TRP A 335 15.19 6.95 -8.85
C TRP A 335 14.44 6.50 -10.10
N ASP A 336 15.05 6.68 -11.27
CA ASP A 336 14.46 6.35 -12.57
C ASP A 336 15.15 5.18 -13.29
N GLY A 337 16.04 4.47 -12.61
CA GLY A 337 16.85 3.39 -13.21
C GLY A 337 18.09 3.88 -13.96
N SER A 338 18.32 5.19 -14.06
CA SER A 338 19.49 5.76 -14.71
C SER A 338 20.45 6.45 -13.73
N GLN A 339 21.70 6.64 -14.14
CA GLN A 339 22.71 7.38 -13.37
C GLN A 339 22.80 8.82 -13.86
N CYS A 340 22.65 9.79 -12.96
CA CYS A 340 22.85 11.20 -13.28
C CYS A 340 24.34 11.48 -13.56
N PRO A 341 24.70 12.22 -14.63
CA PRO A 341 26.10 12.57 -14.91
C PRO A 341 26.68 13.60 -13.92
N HIS A 342 25.84 14.20 -13.08
CA HIS A 342 26.24 15.21 -12.10
C HIS A 342 26.13 14.65 -10.68
N THR A 343 27.05 15.06 -9.80
CA THR A 343 26.98 14.73 -8.37
C THR A 343 25.71 15.28 -7.76
N LEU A 344 24.93 14.45 -7.07
CA LEU A 344 23.64 14.84 -6.52
C LEU A 344 23.80 15.43 -5.11
N LEU A 345 22.93 16.38 -4.75
CA LEU A 345 22.90 16.97 -3.41
C LEU A 345 22.51 15.90 -2.38
N LYS A 346 23.38 15.65 -1.40
CA LYS A 346 23.04 14.84 -0.21
C LYS A 346 22.32 15.72 0.81
N VAL A 347 21.16 15.26 1.28
CA VAL A 347 20.37 15.93 2.32
C VAL A 347 20.32 15.02 3.53
N ILE A 348 20.87 15.47 4.65
CA ILE A 348 20.82 14.74 5.93
C ILE A 348 19.49 15.08 6.59
N VAL A 349 18.72 14.05 6.94
CA VAL A 349 17.43 14.17 7.64
C VAL A 349 17.45 13.25 8.85
N GLU A 350 16.73 13.63 9.91
CA GLU A 350 16.64 12.83 11.14
C GLU A 350 16.05 11.44 10.85
N PRO A 351 16.71 10.34 11.24
CA PRO A 351 16.28 8.97 10.94
C PRO A 351 14.83 8.67 11.31
N ASP A 352 14.35 9.20 12.43
CA ASP A 352 13.01 8.96 12.96
C ASP A 352 11.88 9.60 12.12
N SER A 353 12.22 10.48 11.18
CA SER A 353 11.27 11.18 10.32
C SER A 353 11.20 10.63 8.89
N VAL A 354 12.07 9.68 8.55
CA VAL A 354 12.13 9.10 7.19
C VAL A 354 11.11 7.96 7.07
N GLU A 355 10.20 8.08 6.11
CA GLU A 355 9.33 6.99 5.69
C GLU A 355 9.96 6.28 4.47
N GLY A 356 10.47 5.06 4.69
CA GLY A 356 11.23 4.26 3.72
C GLY A 356 12.63 3.88 4.27
N PRO A 357 13.50 3.25 3.47
CA PRO A 357 14.86 2.92 3.91
C PRO A 357 15.65 4.19 4.27
N VAL A 358 16.28 4.18 5.45
CA VAL A 358 17.02 5.34 5.99
C VAL A 358 18.33 5.56 5.22
N SER A 359 18.97 4.48 4.79
CA SER A 359 20.19 4.47 3.98
C SER A 359 20.09 3.42 2.87
N PHE A 360 20.78 3.67 1.77
CA PHE A 360 21.01 2.66 0.72
C PHE A 360 22.52 2.40 0.62
N SER A 361 22.93 1.31 -0.04
CA SER A 361 24.36 1.05 -0.30
C SER A 361 25.02 2.24 -1.01
N GLU A 362 26.31 2.46 -0.78
CA GLU A 362 27.03 3.63 -1.34
C GLU A 362 26.86 3.76 -2.85
N ASN A 363 26.80 2.62 -3.56
CA ASN A 363 26.56 2.57 -4.99
C ASN A 363 25.15 3.04 -5.37
N LYS A 364 24.13 2.62 -4.62
CA LYS A 364 22.72 3.00 -4.85
C LYS A 364 22.47 4.44 -4.42
N GLU A 365 23.12 4.89 -3.34
CA GLU A 365 23.05 6.27 -2.83
C GLU A 365 23.44 7.30 -3.90
N ASN A 366 24.40 6.96 -4.77
CA ASN A 366 24.86 7.82 -5.87
C ASN A 366 23.89 7.89 -7.07
N LEU A 367 22.90 6.99 -7.13
CA LEU A 367 21.87 6.96 -8.18
C LEU A 367 20.60 7.70 -7.77
N ILE A 368 20.41 7.89 -6.47
CA ILE A 368 19.18 8.43 -5.90
C ILE A 368 19.18 9.95 -6.01
N ALA A 369 18.14 10.48 -6.66
CA ALA A 369 17.87 11.90 -6.73
C ALA A 369 17.07 12.37 -5.51
N ASN A 370 17.61 13.37 -4.82
CA ASN A 370 16.93 14.09 -3.76
C ASN A 370 16.13 15.26 -4.34
N VAL A 371 14.80 15.17 -4.25
CA VAL A 371 13.85 16.16 -4.75
C VAL A 371 13.21 16.90 -3.57
N LEU A 372 13.43 18.21 -3.50
CA LEU A 372 12.84 19.10 -2.50
C LEU A 372 11.49 19.63 -3.00
N VAL A 373 10.41 19.24 -2.34
CA VAL A 373 9.03 19.57 -2.71
C VAL A 373 8.48 20.66 -1.78
N TYR A 374 8.01 21.77 -2.38
CA TYR A 374 7.58 22.95 -1.63
C TYR A 374 6.07 23.24 -1.71
N ASP A 375 5.58 23.99 -0.72
CA ASP A 375 4.28 24.66 -0.66
C ASP A 375 3.06 23.73 -0.88
N ASN A 376 2.21 24.02 -1.86
CA ASN A 376 0.95 23.31 -2.13
C ASN A 376 1.13 21.85 -2.55
N HIS A 377 2.36 21.42 -2.85
CA HIS A 377 2.67 20.04 -3.21
C HIS A 377 3.01 19.18 -1.98
N VAL A 378 3.31 19.81 -0.84
CA VAL A 378 3.72 19.13 0.41
C VAL A 378 2.63 18.20 0.94
N GLU A 379 1.38 18.66 1.01
CA GLU A 379 0.27 17.82 1.50
C GLU A 379 0.14 16.54 0.67
N PHE A 380 0.28 16.66 -0.65
CA PHE A 380 0.20 15.51 -1.55
C PHE A 380 1.44 14.62 -1.44
N ALA A 381 2.64 15.22 -1.38
CA ALA A 381 3.90 14.49 -1.19
C ALA A 381 3.92 13.66 0.11
N ARG A 382 3.35 14.19 1.20
CA ARG A 382 3.20 13.47 2.48
C ARG A 382 2.25 12.28 2.40
N GLN A 383 1.29 12.27 1.48
CA GLN A 383 0.36 11.15 1.29
C GLN A 383 0.93 10.04 0.39
N LEU A 384 2.05 10.30 -0.30
CA LEU A 384 2.71 9.30 -1.14
C LEU A 384 3.32 8.20 -0.27
N LYS A 385 3.28 6.96 -0.76
CA LYS A 385 3.91 5.81 -0.12
C LYS A 385 5.21 5.46 -0.86
N PRO A 386 6.30 5.10 -0.14
CA PRO A 386 7.46 4.46 -0.76
C PRO A 386 7.05 3.27 -1.66
N GLY A 387 7.80 3.04 -2.72
CA GLY A 387 7.51 2.05 -3.77
C GLY A 387 6.62 2.57 -4.91
N THR A 388 5.92 3.70 -4.73
CA THR A 388 5.01 4.25 -5.76
C THR A 388 5.74 4.79 -6.98
N PHE A 389 5.15 4.60 -8.16
CA PHE A 389 5.65 5.16 -9.41
C PHE A 389 5.03 6.54 -9.66
N LEU A 390 5.88 7.52 -9.93
CA LEU A 390 5.51 8.92 -10.00
C LEU A 390 6.01 9.54 -11.30
N ARG A 391 5.22 10.50 -11.81
CA ARG A 391 5.69 11.52 -12.75
C ARG A 391 5.69 12.88 -12.06
N ILE A 392 6.85 13.51 -12.02
CA ILE A 392 7.06 14.85 -11.47
C ILE A 392 7.19 15.83 -12.64
N PHE A 393 6.26 16.76 -12.75
CA PHE A 393 6.22 17.71 -13.85
C PHE A 393 6.92 19.03 -13.51
N ASN A 394 7.67 19.56 -14.47
CA ASN A 394 8.36 20.84 -14.42
C ASN A 394 9.30 20.97 -13.20
N LEU A 395 10.08 19.92 -12.97
CA LEU A 395 11.14 19.82 -11.97
C LEU A 395 12.33 20.68 -12.37
N ARG A 396 12.90 21.43 -11.42
CA ARG A 396 14.04 22.32 -11.68
C ARG A 396 15.34 21.67 -11.21
N ALA A 397 16.34 21.62 -12.09
CA ALA A 397 17.71 21.27 -11.73
C ALA A 397 18.51 22.54 -11.38
N ILE A 398 19.00 22.65 -10.14
CA ILE A 398 19.74 23.81 -9.64
C ILE A 398 21.18 23.40 -9.34
N PRO A 399 22.20 23.97 -10.05
CA PRO A 399 23.60 23.73 -9.71
C PRO A 399 24.04 24.60 -8.53
N GLY A 400 24.73 24.00 -7.55
CA GLY A 400 25.59 24.68 -6.60
C GLY A 400 25.02 24.95 -5.18
N SER A 401 25.97 25.05 -4.24
CA SER A 401 25.87 25.30 -2.77
C SER A 401 24.64 26.10 -2.32
N SER A 402 23.54 25.40 -2.05
CA SER A 402 22.36 26.01 -1.44
C SER A 402 22.14 25.43 -0.05
N ARG A 403 22.34 26.30 0.95
CA ARG A 403 21.98 26.08 2.36
C ARG A 403 20.58 25.47 2.44
N VAL A 404 20.49 24.24 2.89
CA VAL A 404 19.23 23.66 3.35
C VAL A 404 18.80 24.44 4.61
N PRO A 405 17.55 24.92 4.73
CA PRO A 405 17.06 25.48 5.98
C PRO A 405 17.10 24.38 7.05
N GLY A 406 17.91 24.54 8.10
CA GLY A 406 17.90 23.65 9.28
C GLY A 406 19.25 23.14 9.79
N LEU A 407 20.35 23.24 9.04
CA LEU A 407 21.66 22.73 9.51
C LEU A 407 22.56 23.88 9.99
N THR A 408 22.76 23.94 11.30
CA THR A 408 23.83 24.74 11.93
C THR A 408 25.16 24.00 11.87
N SER A 409 26.18 24.72 11.42
CA SER A 409 27.63 24.51 11.62
C SER A 409 28.38 23.56 10.67
N SER A 410 29.31 24.20 9.94
CA SER A 410 30.70 23.77 9.68
C SER A 410 30.99 22.42 9.02
N GLN A 411 30.77 22.32 7.70
CA GLN A 411 31.62 21.51 6.82
C GLN A 411 31.83 22.22 5.45
N ALA A 412 32.95 21.92 4.81
CA ALA A 412 33.51 22.65 3.67
C ALA A 412 32.59 22.65 2.44
N VAL A 413 32.64 23.75 1.68
CA VAL A 413 31.82 24.01 0.50
C VAL A 413 32.29 23.13 -0.67
N GLU A 414 31.63 22.00 -0.90
CA GLU A 414 31.78 21.25 -2.14
C GLU A 414 31.02 21.96 -3.27
N HIS A 415 31.72 22.28 -4.36
CA HIS A 415 31.29 23.24 -5.37
C HIS A 415 30.48 22.65 -6.53
N ASP A 416 30.02 21.39 -6.49
CA ASP A 416 29.56 20.70 -7.71
C ASP A 416 28.31 19.79 -7.56
N HIS A 417 27.42 20.08 -6.62
CA HIS A 417 26.17 19.31 -6.47
C HIS A 417 25.00 19.88 -7.29
N LEU A 418 24.22 18.98 -7.88
CA LEU A 418 22.94 19.25 -8.53
C LEU A 418 21.78 18.94 -7.57
N ALA A 419 20.92 19.94 -7.32
CA ALA A 419 19.75 19.81 -6.48
C ALA A 419 18.46 19.87 -7.32
N PHE A 420 17.48 19.03 -6.98
CA PHE A 420 16.18 19.01 -7.66
C PHE A 420 15.11 19.69 -6.83
N HIS A 421 14.45 20.70 -7.39
CA HIS A 421 13.47 21.51 -6.66
C HIS A 421 12.12 21.50 -7.39
N LEU A 422 11.07 21.10 -6.69
CA LEU A 422 9.69 21.30 -7.10
C LEU A 422 9.10 22.50 -6.35
N HIS A 423 9.24 23.68 -6.94
CA HIS A 423 8.74 24.94 -6.38
C HIS A 423 7.20 24.96 -6.23
N GLY A 424 6.68 25.76 -5.29
CA GLY A 424 5.24 25.97 -5.17
C GLY A 424 4.56 26.54 -6.40
N GLY A 425 3.25 26.36 -6.45
CA GLY A 425 2.35 26.74 -7.52
C GLY A 425 2.13 25.66 -8.59
N THR A 426 1.17 25.91 -9.47
CA THR A 426 0.78 25.04 -10.60
C THR A 426 1.13 25.65 -11.96
N SER A 427 2.07 26.61 -11.97
CA SER A 427 2.56 27.26 -13.18
C SER A 427 3.24 26.24 -14.10
N TYR A 428 3.00 26.37 -15.40
CA TYR A 428 3.54 25.46 -16.43
C TYR A 428 3.23 23.98 -16.19
N GLY A 429 2.08 23.66 -15.57
CA GLY A 429 1.68 22.26 -15.35
C GLY A 429 2.37 21.57 -14.18
N ARG A 430 3.17 22.30 -13.39
CA ARG A 430 3.96 21.77 -12.28
C ARG A 430 3.12 20.98 -11.27
N GLY A 431 3.63 19.82 -10.87
CA GLY A 431 3.10 19.03 -9.76
C GLY A 431 3.53 17.57 -9.84
N ILE A 432 2.94 16.74 -8.99
CA ILE A 432 3.24 15.31 -8.88
C ILE A 432 1.98 14.51 -9.24
N GLN A 433 2.16 13.47 -10.06
CA GLN A 433 1.12 12.54 -10.45
C GLN A 433 1.58 11.10 -10.20
N VAL A 434 0.70 10.29 -9.62
CA VAL A 434 0.94 8.84 -9.46
C VAL A 434 0.59 8.16 -10.79
N LEU A 435 1.46 7.27 -11.24
CA LEU A 435 1.27 6.46 -12.44
C LEU A 435 0.74 5.06 -12.07
N PRO A 436 -0.24 4.53 -12.83
CA PRO A 436 -0.69 3.15 -12.67
C PRO A 436 0.42 2.13 -12.97
N GLU A 437 0.48 1.06 -12.19
CA GLU A 437 1.51 0.01 -12.36
C GLU A 437 1.46 -0.74 -13.69
N ASN A 438 0.28 -0.78 -14.30
CA ASN A 438 0.05 -1.40 -15.61
C ASN A 438 0.39 -0.46 -16.79
N SER A 439 0.76 0.79 -16.54
CA SER A 439 1.12 1.72 -17.61
C SER A 439 2.45 1.34 -18.28
N GLN A 440 2.55 1.51 -19.61
CA GLN A 440 3.77 1.17 -20.37
C GLN A 440 4.99 1.91 -19.78
N ASP A 441 4.85 3.19 -19.46
CA ASP A 441 5.94 4.01 -18.95
C ASP A 441 6.48 3.46 -17.62
N VAL A 442 5.62 2.83 -16.80
CA VAL A 442 6.01 2.13 -15.57
C VAL A 442 6.64 0.77 -15.88
N GLN A 443 6.16 0.04 -16.89
CA GLN A 443 6.79 -1.22 -17.32
C GLN A 443 8.20 -1.00 -17.87
N GLU A 444 8.41 0.07 -18.64
CA GLU A 444 9.72 0.49 -19.13
C GLU A 444 10.64 0.88 -17.96
N LEU A 445 10.11 1.63 -16.98
CA LEU A 445 10.85 1.97 -15.76
C LEU A 445 11.18 0.74 -14.90
N LYS A 446 10.23 -0.19 -14.68
CA LYS A 446 10.46 -1.45 -13.96
C LYS A 446 11.57 -2.26 -14.64
N SER A 447 11.54 -2.35 -15.97
CA SER A 447 12.59 -3.01 -16.76
C SER A 447 13.95 -2.34 -16.58
N ALA A 448 14.02 -1.01 -16.55
CA ALA A 448 15.26 -0.26 -16.31
C ALA A 448 15.81 -0.48 -14.90
N LEU A 449 14.95 -0.50 -13.89
CA LEU A 449 15.32 -0.78 -12.49
C LEU A 449 15.84 -2.22 -12.32
N GLU A 450 15.23 -3.20 -13.00
CA GLU A 450 15.64 -4.61 -12.96
C GLU A 450 16.94 -4.90 -13.71
N MET A 451 17.21 -4.23 -14.84
CA MET A 451 18.48 -4.38 -15.56
C MET A 451 19.68 -3.99 -14.70
N PHE A 452 19.54 -2.92 -13.90
CA PHE A 452 20.60 -2.49 -12.98
C PHE A 452 20.84 -3.50 -11.84
N SER A 453 19.81 -4.22 -11.40
CA SER A 453 19.97 -5.31 -10.42
C SER A 453 20.73 -6.51 -11.01
N LYS A 454 20.57 -6.80 -12.30
CA LYS A 454 21.22 -7.95 -12.98
C LYS A 454 22.69 -7.70 -13.38
N ASP A 455 23.06 -6.47 -13.73
CA ASP A 455 24.43 -6.12 -14.16
C ASP A 455 25.50 -6.30 -13.05
N LYS A 456 25.10 -6.64 -11.81
CA LYS A 456 26.01 -6.96 -10.70
C LYS A 456 25.91 -8.39 -10.16
N ASP A 457 25.03 -9.23 -10.71
CA ASP A 457 24.94 -10.65 -10.34
C ASP A 457 26.17 -11.47 -10.80
N ASP A 458 27.06 -10.89 -11.61
CA ASP A 458 28.32 -11.53 -12.05
C ASP A 458 29.55 -11.14 -11.18
N SER A 459 29.35 -10.36 -10.11
CA SER A 459 30.41 -10.09 -9.13
C SER A 459 29.89 -10.09 -7.69
N GLY A 460 29.88 -11.27 -7.07
CA GLY A 460 29.95 -11.44 -5.61
C GLY A 460 28.73 -10.94 -4.82
N VAL A 461 27.77 -11.85 -4.66
CA VAL A 461 26.58 -11.82 -3.79
C VAL A 461 26.73 -11.04 -2.47
N SER A 462 25.74 -10.20 -2.16
CA SER A 462 25.39 -9.79 -0.80
C SER A 462 23.86 -9.89 -0.62
N ASP A 463 23.42 -10.89 0.14
CA ASP A 463 22.02 -11.22 0.43
C ASP A 463 21.27 -10.19 1.32
N SER A 464 21.87 -9.03 1.61
CA SER A 464 21.30 -8.05 2.55
C SER A 464 20.38 -6.99 1.92
N GLU A 465 20.28 -6.88 0.59
CA GLU A 465 19.47 -5.82 -0.05
C GLU A 465 18.03 -6.24 -0.44
N LEU A 466 17.62 -7.49 -0.20
CA LEU A 466 16.29 -8.01 -0.54
C LEU A 466 15.25 -7.96 0.60
N MET A 467 15.62 -7.55 1.81
CA MET A 467 14.74 -7.60 2.99
C MET A 467 13.98 -6.30 3.35
N ASP A 468 14.26 -5.16 2.72
CA ASP A 468 13.80 -3.85 3.26
C ASP A 468 12.70 -3.10 2.48
N ILE A 469 11.90 -3.75 1.62
CA ILE A 469 10.86 -3.03 0.85
C ILE A 469 9.41 -3.44 1.20
N TRP A 470 9.13 -4.53 1.92
CA TRP A 470 7.76 -5.10 1.96
C TRP A 470 7.25 -5.39 3.38
N CYS A 471 7.07 -4.34 4.18
CA CYS A 471 6.27 -4.40 5.41
C CYS A 471 5.22 -3.28 5.45
N THR A 472 4.02 -3.55 4.93
CA THR A 472 2.77 -2.95 5.43
C THR A 472 1.62 -3.93 5.13
N PRO A 473 0.80 -4.33 6.13
CA PRO A 473 -0.25 -5.32 5.92
C PRO A 473 -1.38 -4.74 5.05
N PRO A 474 -2.02 -5.54 4.16
CA PRO A 474 -3.28 -5.14 3.56
C PRO A 474 -4.40 -5.29 4.59
N GLU A 475 -4.99 -4.17 5.00
CA GLU A 475 -6.32 -4.18 5.61
C GLU A 475 -7.36 -4.51 4.52
N THR A 476 -8.13 -5.53 4.86
CA THR A 476 -9.21 -6.19 4.12
C THR A 476 -10.29 -5.24 3.60
N LEU A 477 -10.69 -5.44 2.34
CA LEU A 477 -12.03 -5.13 1.86
C LEU A 477 -12.62 -6.40 1.22
N ASP A 478 -13.66 -6.92 1.85
CA ASP A 478 -14.73 -7.74 1.25
C ASP A 478 -15.30 -6.98 0.01
N ASP A 479 -15.82 -7.57 -1.06
CA ASP A 479 -16.23 -8.94 -1.36
C ASP A 479 -16.45 -9.06 -2.90
N GLU A 480 -16.48 -10.29 -3.40
CA GLU A 480 -16.95 -10.75 -4.72
C GLU A 480 -16.05 -10.54 -5.97
N ALA A 481 -14.96 -11.31 -6.03
CA ALA A 481 -14.67 -12.15 -7.21
C ALA A 481 -13.81 -13.33 -6.74
N VAL A 482 -14.06 -14.53 -7.25
CA VAL A 482 -13.35 -15.77 -6.90
C VAL A 482 -11.83 -15.56 -7.03
N GLU A 483 -11.15 -15.29 -5.91
CA GLU A 483 -9.74 -14.92 -5.88
C GLU A 483 -8.84 -16.16 -5.93
N SER A 484 -7.97 -16.18 -6.93
CA SER A 484 -6.81 -17.07 -7.03
C SER A 484 -5.80 -16.66 -5.94
N CYS A 485 -5.61 -17.50 -4.90
CA CYS A 485 -4.77 -17.19 -3.73
C CYS A 485 -3.25 -17.11 -3.97
N THR A 486 -2.82 -16.99 -5.23
CA THR A 486 -1.43 -16.65 -5.56
C THR A 486 -1.45 -15.63 -6.69
N GLU A 487 -1.17 -14.38 -6.34
CA GLU A 487 -0.90 -13.33 -7.31
C GLU A 487 0.34 -13.71 -8.14
N ARG A 488 0.29 -13.51 -9.47
CA ARG A 488 1.37 -13.87 -10.39
C ARG A 488 2.67 -13.15 -9.99
N ARG A 489 3.70 -13.90 -9.57
CA ARG A 489 5.05 -13.37 -9.27
C ARG A 489 6.15 -13.86 -10.22
N CYS A 490 5.87 -14.68 -11.24
CA CYS A 490 6.88 -15.11 -12.21
C CYS A 490 6.74 -14.38 -13.56
N ILE A 491 7.84 -13.78 -14.03
CA ILE A 491 7.97 -12.95 -15.26
C ILE A 491 8.09 -13.82 -16.53
N HIS A 492 8.04 -15.15 -16.41
CA HIS A 492 8.25 -16.02 -17.55
C HIS A 492 6.97 -16.12 -18.38
N ASN A 493 7.07 -15.76 -19.67
CA ASN A 493 6.01 -15.89 -20.68
C ASN A 493 5.81 -17.37 -21.07
N ILE A 494 5.62 -18.24 -20.07
CA ILE A 494 5.54 -19.70 -20.21
C ILE A 494 4.06 -20.10 -20.25
N GLU A 495 3.69 -20.85 -21.28
CA GLU A 495 2.34 -21.37 -21.45
C GLU A 495 1.96 -22.31 -20.30
N THR A 496 0.71 -22.26 -19.85
CA THR A 496 0.27 -23.06 -18.69
C THR A 496 0.08 -24.52 -19.12
N VAL A 497 0.75 -25.44 -18.44
CA VAL A 497 0.77 -26.88 -18.76
C VAL A 497 -0.08 -27.65 -17.74
N MET A 498 -0.73 -28.74 -18.16
CA MET A 498 -1.47 -29.65 -17.27
C MET A 498 -0.51 -30.63 -16.59
N LEU A 499 -0.79 -31.05 -15.35
CA LEU A 499 0.07 -31.97 -14.58
C LEU A 499 0.29 -33.31 -15.29
N SER A 500 -0.72 -33.83 -15.98
CA SER A 500 -0.61 -35.05 -16.80
C SER A 500 0.41 -34.93 -17.95
N GLN A 501 0.52 -33.75 -18.56
CA GLN A 501 1.51 -33.46 -19.60
C GLN A 501 2.90 -33.29 -18.98
N LEU A 502 2.98 -32.68 -17.80
CA LEU A 502 4.23 -32.50 -17.07
C LEU A 502 4.86 -33.83 -16.66
N LYS A 503 4.07 -34.79 -16.16
CA LYS A 503 4.56 -36.15 -15.83
C LYS A 503 5.01 -36.96 -17.04
N GLN A 504 4.48 -36.65 -18.23
CA GLN A 504 4.86 -37.31 -19.48
C GLN A 504 6.04 -36.62 -20.17
N CYS A 505 6.37 -35.39 -19.77
CA CYS A 505 7.48 -34.62 -20.30
C CYS A 505 8.77 -35.01 -19.57
N ASN A 506 9.64 -35.75 -20.26
CA ASN A 506 10.99 -36.07 -19.76
C ASN A 506 11.99 -34.96 -20.12
N ASP A 507 11.65 -33.70 -19.82
CA ASP A 507 12.60 -32.59 -19.97
C ASP A 507 13.25 -32.27 -18.61
N PRO A 508 14.54 -32.62 -18.42
CA PRO A 508 15.23 -32.46 -17.14
C PRO A 508 15.58 -31.00 -16.80
N LEU A 509 15.38 -30.03 -17.70
CA LEU A 509 15.77 -28.62 -17.45
C LEU A 509 14.68 -27.59 -17.80
N GLY A 510 13.41 -28.00 -17.76
CA GLY A 510 12.26 -27.14 -18.04
C GLY A 510 11.71 -26.44 -16.81
N SER A 511 11.45 -25.13 -16.91
CA SER A 511 10.54 -24.44 -15.99
C SER A 511 9.13 -24.50 -16.56
N HIS A 512 8.16 -24.90 -15.75
CA HIS A 512 6.79 -25.15 -16.20
C HIS A 512 5.79 -24.41 -15.32
N HIS A 513 4.89 -23.66 -15.95
CA HIS A 513 3.84 -22.95 -15.24
C HIS A 513 2.59 -23.83 -15.13
N VAL A 514 2.09 -24.04 -13.90
CA VAL A 514 0.92 -24.87 -13.63
C VAL A 514 -0.09 -24.13 -12.78
N ARG A 515 -1.37 -24.42 -13.01
CA ARG A 515 -2.49 -23.94 -12.20
C ARG A 515 -3.13 -25.13 -11.49
N VAL A 516 -2.95 -25.21 -10.18
CA VAL A 516 -3.20 -26.41 -9.37
C VAL A 516 -3.87 -26.03 -8.06
N GLN A 517 -4.43 -27.00 -7.35
CA GLN A 517 -4.90 -26.88 -5.98
C GLN A 517 -3.96 -27.65 -5.05
N LEU A 518 -3.80 -27.19 -3.81
CA LEU A 518 -3.03 -27.92 -2.82
C LEU A 518 -3.91 -28.99 -2.17
N SER A 519 -3.56 -30.26 -2.35
CA SER A 519 -4.33 -31.39 -1.82
C SER A 519 -3.85 -31.83 -0.43
N SER A 520 -2.54 -31.83 -0.20
CA SER A 520 -1.93 -32.10 1.11
C SER A 520 -0.52 -31.51 1.19
N PHE A 521 0.04 -31.43 2.39
CA PHE A 521 1.41 -30.98 2.60
C PHE A 521 2.07 -31.70 3.78
N LYS A 522 3.40 -31.79 3.77
CA LYS A 522 4.22 -32.31 4.87
C LYS A 522 5.40 -31.36 5.13
N PRO A 523 5.83 -31.20 6.40
CA PRO A 523 5.26 -31.77 7.62
C PRO A 523 4.00 -31.01 8.08
N HIS A 524 3.05 -31.72 8.70
CA HIS A 524 1.84 -31.13 9.29
C HIS A 524 2.14 -30.26 10.53
N ARG A 525 3.27 -30.54 11.18
CA ARG A 525 3.81 -29.76 12.28
C ARG A 525 4.85 -28.81 11.68
N LEU A 526 4.47 -27.55 11.52
CA LEU A 526 5.27 -26.57 10.77
C LEU A 526 6.63 -26.26 11.41
N HIS A 527 6.80 -26.44 12.73
CA HIS A 527 8.13 -26.38 13.35
C HIS A 527 9.10 -27.43 12.79
N GLN A 528 8.60 -28.55 12.26
CA GLN A 528 9.43 -29.58 11.61
C GLN A 528 9.81 -29.20 10.18
N ALA A 529 9.18 -28.18 9.60
CA ALA A 529 9.55 -27.65 8.28
C ALA A 529 10.84 -26.84 8.37
N LEU A 530 11.18 -26.30 9.55
CA LEU A 530 12.47 -25.67 9.78
C LEU A 530 13.57 -26.70 9.88
N LYS A 531 14.63 -26.46 9.12
CA LYS A 531 15.85 -27.28 9.07
C LYS A 531 17.08 -26.39 9.16
N LEU A 532 18.19 -27.00 9.56
CA LEU A 532 19.51 -26.39 9.57
C LEU A 532 20.31 -26.89 8.37
N TYR A 533 20.71 -25.98 7.49
CA TYR A 533 21.49 -26.25 6.29
C TYR A 533 22.95 -25.82 6.49
N CYS A 534 23.89 -26.67 6.09
CA CYS A 534 25.31 -26.33 6.05
C CYS A 534 25.77 -26.04 4.62
N SER A 535 26.25 -24.82 4.36
CA SER A 535 26.78 -24.44 3.05
C SER A 535 28.08 -25.18 2.66
N LYS A 536 28.88 -25.66 3.63
CA LYS A 536 30.16 -26.36 3.35
C LYS A 536 29.99 -27.84 2.97
N CYS A 537 29.14 -28.58 3.67
CA CYS A 537 28.96 -30.03 3.43
C CYS A 537 27.58 -30.38 2.86
N SER A 538 26.75 -29.38 2.57
CA SER A 538 25.38 -29.53 2.07
C SER A 538 24.49 -30.43 2.94
N SER A 539 24.85 -30.62 4.22
CA SER A 539 24.06 -31.41 5.15
C SER A 539 22.83 -30.65 5.59
N LEU A 540 21.68 -31.33 5.65
CA LEU A 540 20.43 -30.84 6.20
C LEU A 540 20.14 -31.56 7.53
N GLN A 541 19.89 -30.81 8.60
CA GLN A 541 19.70 -31.33 9.96
C GLN A 541 18.42 -30.77 10.58
N ASP A 542 17.83 -31.49 11.54
CA ASP A 542 16.68 -30.99 12.30
C ASP A 542 17.13 -29.97 13.35
N VAL A 543 16.28 -28.98 13.62
CA VAL A 543 16.50 -28.03 14.73
C VAL A 543 16.36 -28.80 16.06
N PRO A 544 17.35 -28.75 16.97
CA PRO A 544 17.26 -29.45 18.24
C PRO A 544 16.15 -28.91 19.13
N ASP A 545 15.33 -29.81 19.70
CA ASP A 545 14.29 -29.45 20.66
C ASP A 545 14.88 -28.84 21.94
N ASP A 546 14.12 -27.94 22.58
CA ASP A 546 14.52 -27.27 23.82
C ASP A 546 14.88 -28.26 24.95
N GLU A 547 14.29 -29.46 24.98
CA GLU A 547 14.65 -30.52 25.94
C GLU A 547 16.08 -31.05 25.74
N VAL A 548 16.51 -31.17 24.47
CA VAL A 548 17.86 -31.62 24.12
C VAL A 548 18.87 -30.53 24.46
N VAL A 549 18.55 -29.27 24.11
CA VAL A 549 19.40 -28.11 24.43
C VAL A 549 19.53 -27.95 25.96
N ASN A 550 18.42 -28.04 26.70
CA ASN A 550 18.42 -27.95 28.17
C ASN A 550 19.30 -29.00 28.84
N ARG A 551 19.40 -30.21 28.25
CA ARG A 551 20.27 -31.27 28.75
C ARG A 551 21.75 -30.87 28.67
N VAL A 552 22.18 -30.30 27.55
CA VAL A 552 23.56 -29.81 27.36
C VAL A 552 23.89 -28.69 28.35
N PHE A 553 22.99 -27.71 28.52
CA PHE A 553 23.17 -26.65 29.52
C PHE A 553 23.24 -27.21 30.95
N SER A 554 22.40 -28.20 31.27
CA SER A 554 22.40 -28.86 32.58
C SER A 554 23.69 -29.62 32.85
N GLU A 555 24.20 -30.37 31.86
CA GLU A 555 25.47 -31.08 31.95
C GLU A 555 26.66 -30.12 32.09
N ALA A 556 26.70 -29.06 31.29
CA ALA A 556 27.73 -28.02 31.39
C ALA A 556 27.72 -27.30 32.74
N SER A 557 26.54 -27.10 33.34
CA SER A 557 26.42 -26.47 34.67
C SER A 557 26.91 -27.34 35.82
N ARG A 558 26.91 -28.68 35.66
CA ARG A 558 27.42 -29.63 36.66
C ARG A 558 28.94 -29.73 36.66
N ASN A 559 29.57 -29.49 35.52
CA ASN A 559 31.02 -29.59 35.31
C ASN A 559 31.72 -28.22 35.35
N ALA A 560 31.16 -27.23 36.06
CA ALA A 560 31.73 -25.90 36.23
C ALA A 560 32.94 -25.89 37.20
N GLU A 561 33.90 -26.80 37.02
CA GLU A 561 35.18 -26.75 37.71
C GLU A 561 36.02 -25.55 37.23
N LEU A 562 36.96 -25.10 38.07
CA LEU A 562 37.79 -23.90 37.88
C LEU A 562 38.49 -23.89 36.51
N CYS A 563 37.88 -23.23 35.53
CA CYS A 563 38.54 -22.87 34.29
C CYS A 563 39.52 -21.71 34.56
N SER A 564 40.78 -21.84 34.14
CA SER A 564 41.67 -20.69 34.07
C SER A 564 41.18 -19.79 32.93
N PRO A 565 40.81 -18.53 33.20
CA PRO A 565 40.34 -17.65 32.13
C PRO A 565 41.48 -17.37 31.15
N PRO A 566 41.20 -17.27 29.84
CA PRO A 566 42.18 -16.83 28.85
C PRO A 566 42.78 -15.47 29.23
N SER A 567 44.01 -15.18 28.78
CA SER A 567 44.71 -13.93 29.10
C SER A 567 43.99 -12.67 28.64
N TRP A 568 43.12 -12.79 27.63
CA TRP A 568 42.29 -11.72 27.08
C TRP A 568 40.94 -11.54 27.82
N ALA A 569 40.56 -12.47 28.70
CA ALA A 569 39.21 -12.51 29.28
C ALA A 569 39.17 -12.00 30.73
N LEU A 570 38.43 -10.91 30.97
CA LEU A 570 38.06 -10.47 32.32
C LEU A 570 36.90 -11.33 32.84
N SER A 571 37.05 -11.85 34.06
CA SER A 571 36.14 -12.88 34.60
C SER A 571 35.45 -12.40 35.88
N GLY A 572 34.12 -12.41 35.88
CA GLY A 572 33.26 -12.18 37.03
C GLY A 572 32.61 -13.48 37.52
N LYS A 573 32.32 -13.56 38.82
CA LYS A 573 31.58 -14.68 39.42
C LYS A 573 30.33 -14.16 40.13
N VAL A 574 29.20 -14.80 39.88
CA VAL A 574 27.93 -14.50 40.54
C VAL A 574 27.40 -15.77 41.20
N ASN A 575 27.22 -15.74 42.52
CA ASN A 575 26.65 -16.85 43.26
C ASN A 575 25.13 -16.68 43.31
N LEU A 576 24.39 -17.62 42.71
CA LEU A 576 22.94 -17.63 42.75
C LEU A 576 22.44 -18.52 43.90
N PRO A 577 21.56 -17.99 44.78
CA PRO A 577 20.93 -18.80 45.81
C PRO A 577 19.94 -19.79 45.19
N GLY A 578 19.97 -21.05 45.62
CA GLY A 578 19.03 -22.07 45.16
C GLY A 578 17.58 -21.71 45.55
N ILE A 579 16.68 -21.66 44.56
CA ILE A 579 15.27 -21.20 44.74
C ILE A 579 14.38 -22.29 45.39
N SER A 580 14.90 -23.51 45.62
CA SER A 580 14.13 -24.65 46.14
C SER A 580 14.93 -25.51 47.12
N HIS A 581 14.24 -26.09 48.11
CA HIS A 581 14.80 -27.07 49.05
C HIS A 581 15.36 -28.29 48.29
N GLY A 582 16.68 -28.32 48.11
CA GLY A 582 17.40 -29.38 47.39
C GLY A 582 18.23 -28.91 46.20
N SER A 583 18.14 -27.64 45.80
CA SER A 583 19.02 -27.07 44.76
C SER A 583 20.32 -26.56 45.37
N SER A 584 21.47 -27.08 44.93
CA SER A 584 22.79 -26.59 45.33
C SER A 584 23.00 -25.15 44.85
N ASN A 585 23.66 -24.32 45.66
CA ASN A 585 24.12 -22.99 45.22
C ASN A 585 24.91 -23.13 43.91
N ARG A 586 24.47 -22.41 42.86
CA ARG A 586 25.10 -22.47 41.54
C ARG A 586 25.89 -21.19 41.30
N THR A 587 27.11 -21.32 40.79
CA THR A 587 27.96 -20.17 40.47
C THR A 587 27.94 -19.95 38.96
N LEU A 588 27.50 -18.76 38.54
CA LEU A 588 27.62 -18.28 37.18
C LEU A 588 29.00 -17.62 37.01
N HIS A 589 29.70 -18.00 35.95
CA HIS A 589 30.92 -17.30 35.54
C HIS A 589 30.61 -16.50 34.27
N ILE A 590 30.91 -15.22 34.30
CA ILE A 590 30.73 -14.31 33.18
C ILE A 590 32.12 -13.87 32.75
N HIS A 591 32.45 -14.08 31.49
CA HIS A 591 33.70 -13.63 30.90
C HIS A 591 33.42 -12.58 29.83
N SER A 592 34.25 -11.55 29.79
CA SER A 592 34.18 -10.45 28.83
C SER A 592 35.57 -10.14 28.29
N SER A 593 35.67 -9.70 27.03
CA SER A 593 36.94 -9.27 26.44
C SER A 593 37.48 -8.03 27.16
N SER A 594 38.77 -8.02 27.47
CA SER A 594 39.46 -6.85 28.04
C SER A 594 39.51 -5.66 27.08
N GLU A 595 39.60 -5.92 25.77
CA GLU A 595 39.65 -4.89 24.74
C GLU A 595 38.28 -4.21 24.57
N LEU A 596 37.20 -5.00 24.40
CA LEU A 596 35.84 -4.46 24.28
C LEU A 596 35.38 -3.70 25.53
N LEU A 597 35.86 -4.10 26.71
CA LEU A 597 35.63 -3.36 27.96
C LEU A 597 36.35 -2.00 27.97
N SER A 598 37.57 -1.93 27.45
CA SER A 598 38.36 -0.70 27.36
C SER A 598 37.78 0.31 26.36
N GLU A 599 37.11 -0.18 25.32
CA GLU A 599 36.42 0.63 24.30
C GLU A 599 34.98 1.04 24.68
N GLY A 600 34.49 0.65 25.87
CA GLY A 600 33.13 0.95 26.32
C GLY A 600 32.03 0.10 25.66
N LYS A 601 32.42 -0.94 24.91
CA LYS A 601 31.55 -1.89 24.17
C LYS A 601 31.22 -3.16 24.96
N ALA A 602 31.32 -3.10 26.28
CA ALA A 602 31.10 -4.23 27.20
C ALA A 602 29.76 -4.97 27.04
N LYS A 603 28.74 -4.31 26.49
CA LYS A 603 27.40 -4.88 26.28
C LYS A 603 27.25 -5.63 24.95
N GLU A 604 28.26 -5.56 24.09
CA GLU A 604 28.21 -6.15 22.75
C GLU A 604 28.49 -7.64 22.76
N LEU A 605 29.33 -8.17 23.67
CA LEU A 605 29.69 -9.59 23.69
C LEU A 605 30.00 -10.10 25.11
N ILE A 606 29.33 -11.17 25.54
CA ILE A 606 29.61 -11.84 26.81
C ILE A 606 29.66 -13.37 26.64
N TYR A 607 30.54 -14.01 27.40
CA TYR A 607 30.65 -15.46 27.49
C TYR A 607 30.12 -15.90 28.85
N ILE A 608 29.20 -16.87 28.86
CA ILE A 608 28.55 -17.32 30.10
C ILE A 608 28.79 -18.80 30.31
N MET A 609 29.34 -19.14 31.47
CA MET A 609 29.49 -20.52 31.91
C MET A 609 28.55 -20.82 33.07
N GLY A 610 27.95 -22.01 33.01
CA GLY A 610 27.13 -22.53 34.08
C GLY A 610 25.78 -21.85 34.21
N SER A 611 25.24 -21.26 33.14
CA SER A 611 23.85 -20.79 33.02
C SER A 611 22.89 -21.92 32.65
N SER A 612 21.59 -21.73 32.90
CA SER A 612 20.54 -22.54 32.27
C SER A 612 20.17 -21.94 30.91
N LEU A 613 19.49 -22.70 30.07
CA LEU A 613 18.98 -22.17 28.80
C LEU A 613 18.05 -20.97 29.04
N GLU A 614 17.14 -21.08 29.99
CA GLU A 614 16.17 -20.01 30.31
C GLU A 614 16.85 -18.74 30.80
N GLU A 615 17.88 -18.85 31.66
CA GLU A 615 18.67 -17.70 32.10
C GLU A 615 19.45 -17.07 30.96
N THR A 616 20.03 -17.90 30.07
CA THR A 616 20.75 -17.43 28.89
C THR A 616 19.82 -16.66 27.95
N CYS A 617 18.61 -17.17 27.72
CA CYS A 617 17.58 -16.47 26.95
C CYS A 617 17.16 -15.14 27.60
N ARG A 618 16.94 -15.10 28.92
CA ARG A 618 16.61 -13.84 29.62
C ARG A 618 17.74 -12.82 29.58
N LEU A 619 18.99 -13.27 29.60
CA LEU A 619 20.15 -12.37 29.48
C LEU A 619 20.27 -11.82 28.05
N ALA A 620 19.86 -12.59 27.04
CA ALA A 620 19.90 -12.18 25.64
C ALA A 620 18.95 -10.99 25.34
N ASP A 621 17.98 -10.70 26.21
CA ASP A 621 17.15 -9.49 26.12
C ASP A 621 17.92 -8.21 26.53
N GLY A 622 19.01 -8.33 27.30
CA GLY A 622 19.78 -7.19 27.84
C GLY A 622 21.19 -7.02 27.25
N TYR A 623 21.72 -8.04 26.58
CA TYR A 623 23.05 -8.06 25.96
C TYR A 623 22.93 -8.47 24.50
N GLN A 624 23.74 -7.87 23.62
CA GLN A 624 23.59 -8.12 22.18
C GLN A 624 24.02 -9.52 21.77
N ASN A 625 25.20 -9.99 22.20
CA ASN A 625 25.71 -11.31 21.84
C ASN A 625 26.10 -12.11 23.09
N ILE A 626 25.50 -13.29 23.25
CA ILE A 626 25.80 -14.21 24.35
C ILE A 626 26.32 -15.53 23.80
N ILE A 627 27.52 -15.90 24.22
CA ILE A 627 28.16 -17.17 23.86
C ILE A 627 28.15 -18.08 25.09
N PRO A 628 27.37 -19.17 25.10
CA PRO A 628 27.42 -20.13 26.18
C PRO A 628 28.67 -21.01 26.06
N VAL A 629 29.38 -21.18 27.18
CA VAL A 629 30.65 -21.90 27.24
C VAL A 629 30.65 -22.92 28.37
N ARG A 630 31.53 -23.92 28.26
CA ARG A 630 31.83 -24.90 29.30
C ARG A 630 33.33 -24.97 29.57
N SER A 631 33.67 -25.55 30.71
CA SER A 631 35.04 -25.94 31.01
C SER A 631 35.35 -27.25 30.27
N SER A 632 36.45 -27.29 29.52
CA SER A 632 36.98 -28.50 28.89
C SER A 632 38.48 -28.53 29.12
N GLU A 633 38.99 -29.55 29.81
CA GLU A 633 40.43 -29.70 30.11
C GLU A 633 41.06 -28.44 30.76
N GLY A 634 40.28 -27.70 31.57
CA GLY A 634 40.71 -26.47 32.24
C GLY A 634 40.72 -25.21 31.36
N ARG A 635 40.23 -25.27 30.12
CA ARG A 635 40.08 -24.16 29.18
C ARG A 635 38.63 -23.88 28.83
N LEU A 636 38.35 -22.65 28.38
CA LEU A 636 37.04 -22.27 27.85
C LEU A 636 36.82 -22.95 26.49
N ALA A 637 35.73 -23.70 26.39
CA ALA A 637 35.27 -24.33 25.16
C ALA A 637 33.78 -24.03 24.95
N LEU A 638 33.31 -24.12 23.71
CA LEU A 638 31.89 -24.03 23.41
C LEU A 638 31.12 -25.21 24.00
N LEU A 639 29.81 -25.01 24.19
CA LEU A 639 28.90 -26.12 24.49
C LEU A 639 28.90 -27.16 23.36
N ASP A 640 28.49 -28.39 23.70
CA ASP A 640 28.42 -29.47 22.73
C ASP A 640 27.31 -29.23 21.68
N TRP A 641 27.45 -29.88 20.52
CA TRP A 641 26.82 -29.47 19.25
C TRP A 641 25.29 -29.62 19.03
N PRO A 642 24.41 -30.02 19.97
CA PRO A 642 23.01 -29.62 19.82
C PRO A 642 22.72 -28.25 20.44
N ALA A 643 23.64 -27.66 21.22
CA ALA A 643 23.44 -26.33 21.78
C ALA A 643 23.79 -25.22 20.78
N PRO A 644 23.07 -24.08 20.79
CA PRO A 644 23.47 -22.89 20.04
C PRO A 644 24.80 -22.35 20.53
N PHE A 645 25.69 -21.95 19.61
CA PHE A 645 26.96 -21.33 19.95
C PHE A 645 26.81 -19.83 20.24
N LEU A 646 25.72 -19.21 19.79
CA LEU A 646 25.44 -17.78 19.95
C LEU A 646 23.93 -17.54 20.13
N PHE A 647 23.60 -16.65 21.07
CA PHE A 647 22.27 -16.09 21.29
C PHE A 647 22.29 -14.58 21.04
N ARG A 648 21.35 -14.08 20.23
CA ARG A 648 21.20 -12.66 19.89
C ARG A 648 19.71 -12.28 20.00
N GLY A 649 19.31 -11.65 21.10
CA GLY A 649 17.90 -11.49 21.43
C GLY A 649 17.18 -12.84 21.46
N ARG A 650 16.16 -12.99 20.61
CA ARG A 650 15.39 -14.24 20.47
C ARG A 650 16.00 -15.23 19.46
N LYS A 651 16.99 -14.81 18.66
CA LYS A 651 17.63 -15.65 17.64
C LYS A 651 18.70 -16.55 18.27
N ARG A 652 18.77 -17.79 17.77
CA ARG A 652 19.72 -18.83 18.21
C ARG A 652 20.51 -19.33 17.00
N TYR A 653 21.83 -19.28 17.07
CA TYR A 653 22.70 -19.71 15.98
C TYR A 653 23.37 -21.04 16.31
N TYR A 654 23.34 -21.96 15.34
CA TYR A 654 23.88 -23.31 15.46
C TYR A 654 25.07 -23.47 14.52
N GLY A 655 25.99 -24.38 14.84
CA GLY A 655 27.13 -24.67 13.97
C GLY A 655 27.23 -26.13 13.57
N CYS A 656 27.89 -26.38 12.45
CA CYS A 656 28.00 -27.70 11.85
C CYS A 656 29.10 -28.52 12.54
N LYS A 657 28.72 -29.58 13.27
CA LYS A 657 29.69 -30.48 13.94
C LYS A 657 30.79 -31.03 13.02
N SER A 658 30.49 -31.31 11.75
CA SER A 658 31.45 -31.93 10.81
C SER A 658 32.39 -30.92 10.15
N CYS A 659 32.03 -29.63 10.14
CA CYS A 659 32.76 -28.57 9.44
C CYS A 659 33.36 -27.52 10.39
N SER A 660 33.03 -27.58 11.67
CA SER A 660 33.57 -26.74 12.73
C SER A 660 34.73 -27.44 13.43
N GLU A 661 35.74 -26.68 13.82
CA GLU A 661 36.81 -27.18 14.67
C GLU A 661 36.44 -26.96 16.13
N ALA A 662 36.53 -27.99 16.97
CA ALA A 662 36.30 -27.87 18.41
C ALA A 662 37.53 -27.24 19.08
N ALA A 663 37.81 -25.98 18.78
CA ALA A 663 38.95 -25.25 19.30
C ALA A 663 38.61 -24.48 20.59
N ALA A 664 39.64 -24.17 21.37
CA ALA A 664 39.51 -23.29 22.53
C ALA A 664 38.97 -21.92 22.11
N VAL A 665 38.08 -21.34 22.92
CA VAL A 665 37.45 -20.05 22.63
C VAL A 665 38.52 -18.97 22.45
N SER A 666 38.63 -18.42 21.24
CA SER A 666 39.46 -17.25 20.91
C SER A 666 38.70 -15.94 21.09
N GLU A 667 39.46 -14.86 21.28
CA GLU A 667 38.93 -13.51 21.20
C GLU A 667 38.64 -13.15 19.74
N PRO A 668 37.45 -12.61 19.41
CA PRO A 668 37.19 -12.05 18.10
C PRO A 668 37.98 -10.75 17.93
N SER A 669 38.88 -10.70 16.94
CA SER A 669 39.62 -9.48 16.58
C SER A 669 38.65 -8.46 15.97
N CYS A 670 38.50 -7.30 16.61
CA CYS A 670 37.56 -6.24 16.20
C CYS A 670 38.26 -5.04 15.50
N GLU A 671 39.48 -5.21 14.97
CA GLU A 671 40.20 -4.12 14.30
C GLU A 671 39.43 -3.60 13.08
N GLY A 672 38.87 -2.39 13.20
CA GLY A 672 38.25 -1.64 12.08
C GLY A 672 36.79 -1.97 11.75
N VAL A 673 36.07 -2.69 12.62
CA VAL A 673 34.66 -3.08 12.38
C VAL A 673 33.71 -2.35 13.35
N ASP A 674 32.79 -1.55 12.81
CA ASP A 674 31.84 -0.75 13.61
C ASP A 674 30.74 -1.61 14.30
N VAL A 675 30.45 -2.83 13.82
CA VAL A 675 29.42 -3.74 14.35
C VAL A 675 29.91 -5.20 14.36
N ILE A 676 29.85 -5.87 15.53
CA ILE A 676 30.17 -7.30 15.64
C ILE A 676 29.02 -8.13 15.02
N ASP A 677 29.29 -8.73 13.86
CA ASP A 677 28.36 -9.57 13.12
C ASP A 677 28.47 -11.07 13.50
N GLU A 678 27.40 -11.86 13.30
CA GLU A 678 27.40 -13.30 13.63
C GLU A 678 28.46 -14.09 12.86
N LYS A 679 28.81 -13.67 11.64
CA LYS A 679 29.86 -14.30 10.83
C LYS A 679 31.24 -14.08 11.44
N VAL A 680 31.52 -12.88 11.94
CA VAL A 680 32.78 -12.54 12.62
C VAL A 680 32.94 -13.38 13.89
N ILE A 681 31.85 -13.54 14.65
CA ILE A 681 31.85 -14.41 15.84
C ILE A 681 32.07 -15.88 15.45
N ALA A 682 31.38 -16.36 14.41
CA ALA A 682 31.54 -17.75 13.96
C ALA A 682 32.97 -18.02 13.46
N GLU A 683 33.58 -17.10 12.70
CA GLU A 683 34.97 -17.19 12.25
C GLU A 683 35.96 -17.18 13.42
N ALA A 684 35.79 -16.26 14.37
CA ALA A 684 36.63 -16.17 15.56
C ALA A 684 36.54 -17.44 16.44
N LEU A 685 35.38 -18.09 16.48
CA LEU A 685 35.17 -19.34 17.20
C LEU A 685 35.48 -20.59 16.35
N GLN A 686 35.90 -20.42 15.09
CA GLN A 686 36.15 -21.51 14.13
C GLN A 686 34.94 -22.44 13.92
N VAL A 687 33.75 -21.86 13.98
CA VAL A 687 32.46 -22.52 13.81
C VAL A 687 31.95 -22.27 12.41
N GLN A 688 31.54 -23.33 11.71
CA GLN A 688 30.76 -23.18 10.48
C GLN A 688 29.28 -22.95 10.84
N PRO A 689 28.72 -21.74 10.66
CA PRO A 689 27.33 -21.48 11.01
C PRO A 689 26.39 -22.27 10.10
N LEU A 690 25.32 -22.79 10.69
CA LEU A 690 24.19 -23.41 10.01
C LEU A 690 23.13 -22.34 9.72
N GLN A 691 22.52 -22.41 8.55
CA GLN A 691 21.45 -21.50 8.12
C GLN A 691 20.09 -22.17 8.33
N PHE A 692 19.11 -21.41 8.82
CA PHE A 692 17.73 -21.89 8.84
C PHE A 692 17.19 -21.93 7.42
N VAL A 693 16.55 -23.04 7.06
CA VAL A 693 15.83 -23.20 5.80
C VAL A 693 14.47 -23.82 6.04
N LEU A 694 13.49 -23.42 5.26
CA LEU A 694 12.16 -24.03 5.24
C LEU A 694 12.13 -25.11 4.16
N LEU A 695 11.76 -26.33 4.55
CA LEU A 695 11.59 -27.45 3.65
C LEU A 695 10.20 -28.05 3.83
N MET A 696 9.40 -28.01 2.77
CA MET A 696 8.06 -28.60 2.73
C MET A 696 7.86 -29.44 1.48
N GLU A 697 7.11 -30.52 1.63
CA GLU A 697 6.61 -31.35 0.54
C GLU A 697 5.15 -30.96 0.32
N LEU A 698 4.80 -30.54 -0.89
CA LEU A 698 3.47 -30.12 -1.28
C LEU A 698 2.91 -31.10 -2.30
N GLN A 699 1.70 -31.57 -2.09
CA GLN A 699 1.00 -32.41 -3.06
C GLN A 699 0.00 -31.55 -3.85
N LEU A 700 0.35 -31.25 -5.09
CA LEU A 700 -0.44 -30.43 -6.00
C LEU A 700 -1.41 -31.31 -6.77
N GLN A 701 -2.61 -30.81 -7.06
CA GLN A 701 -3.65 -31.51 -7.81
C GLN A 701 -4.29 -30.57 -8.84
N ASP A 702 -4.46 -31.02 -10.08
CA ASP A 702 -5.30 -30.35 -11.07
C ASP A 702 -6.44 -31.27 -11.53
N ALA A 703 -7.18 -30.85 -12.55
CA ALA A 703 -8.26 -31.67 -13.13
C ALA A 703 -7.77 -32.96 -13.82
N THR A 704 -6.45 -33.12 -13.99
CA THR A 704 -5.84 -34.20 -14.76
C THR A 704 -5.05 -35.19 -13.90
N ASP A 705 -4.29 -34.74 -12.89
CA ASP A 705 -3.41 -35.60 -12.07
C ASP A 705 -2.97 -34.93 -10.75
N THR A 706 -2.19 -35.64 -9.93
CA THR A 706 -1.54 -35.18 -8.68
C THR A 706 -0.01 -35.25 -8.76
N LEU A 707 0.72 -34.26 -8.24
CA LEU A 707 2.18 -34.19 -8.26
C LEU A 707 2.76 -33.76 -6.91
N ASP A 708 3.74 -34.50 -6.40
CA ASP A 708 4.48 -34.12 -5.20
C ASP A 708 5.67 -33.22 -5.57
N VAL A 709 5.80 -32.08 -4.90
CA VAL A 709 6.86 -31.09 -5.16
C VAL A 709 7.50 -30.63 -3.86
N PHE A 710 8.76 -30.21 -3.92
CA PHE A 710 9.47 -29.64 -2.77
C PHE A 710 9.50 -28.11 -2.84
N LEU A 711 9.13 -27.47 -1.74
CA LEU A 711 9.30 -26.05 -1.52
C LEU A 711 10.52 -25.86 -0.59
N TRP A 712 11.61 -25.34 -1.16
CA TRP A 712 12.86 -25.08 -0.43
C TRP A 712 13.47 -23.72 -0.76
N LYS A 713 14.16 -23.58 -1.91
CA LYS A 713 14.90 -22.36 -2.31
C LYS A 713 14.05 -21.09 -2.34
N HIS A 714 12.74 -21.23 -2.58
CA HIS A 714 11.79 -20.12 -2.69
C HIS A 714 10.76 -20.10 -1.55
N ALA A 715 10.98 -20.88 -0.48
CA ALA A 715 10.04 -20.97 0.63
C ALA A 715 9.82 -19.63 1.34
N GLU A 716 10.88 -18.86 1.57
CA GLU A 716 10.79 -17.55 2.22
C GLU A 716 9.97 -16.55 1.39
N MET A 717 10.16 -16.55 0.07
CA MET A 717 9.36 -15.73 -0.86
C MET A 717 7.91 -16.19 -0.96
N PHE A 718 7.67 -17.51 -0.87
CA PHE A 718 6.33 -18.09 -0.90
C PHE A 718 5.51 -17.71 0.32
N PHE A 719 6.12 -17.76 1.52
CA PHE A 719 5.46 -17.40 2.77
C PHE A 719 5.59 -15.93 3.14
N ASN A 720 6.46 -15.17 2.46
CA ASN A 720 6.80 -13.79 2.80
C ASN A 720 7.32 -13.63 4.24
N VAL A 721 8.12 -14.60 4.71
CA VAL A 721 8.71 -14.66 6.05
C VAL A 721 10.07 -15.37 5.98
N SER A 722 11.10 -14.85 6.66
CA SER A 722 12.43 -15.47 6.73
C SER A 722 12.44 -16.71 7.63
N ALA A 723 13.26 -17.72 7.31
CA ALA A 723 13.36 -18.93 8.11
C ALA A 723 13.93 -18.64 9.52
N GLU A 724 14.78 -17.62 9.66
CA GLU A 724 15.30 -17.15 10.95
C GLU A 724 14.21 -16.55 11.84
N ASP A 725 13.30 -15.75 11.27
CA ASP A 725 12.20 -15.17 12.04
C ASP A 725 11.21 -16.25 12.46
N VAL A 726 10.98 -17.26 11.63
CA VAL A 726 10.15 -18.41 12.02
C VAL A 726 10.79 -19.20 13.15
N ALA A 727 12.12 -19.28 13.21
CA ALA A 727 12.83 -19.95 14.30
C ALA A 727 12.69 -19.19 15.64
N ALA A 728 12.58 -17.86 15.59
CA ALA A 728 12.62 -16.99 16.77
C ALA A 728 11.25 -16.40 17.18
N ASN A 729 10.24 -16.41 16.30
CA ASN A 729 8.97 -15.72 16.49
C ASN A 729 7.74 -16.63 16.26
N GLN A 730 6.87 -16.70 17.27
CA GLN A 730 5.61 -17.45 17.19
C GLN A 730 4.64 -16.87 16.15
N GLU A 731 4.61 -15.54 15.97
CA GLU A 731 3.70 -14.91 15.00
C GLU A 731 4.05 -15.29 13.56
N ALA A 732 5.35 -15.46 13.28
CA ALA A 732 5.87 -15.95 12.00
C ALA A 732 5.46 -17.41 11.75
N GLN A 733 5.52 -18.26 12.78
CA GLN A 733 5.03 -19.65 12.71
C GLN A 733 3.51 -19.69 12.48
N ASP A 734 2.75 -18.83 13.16
CA ASP A 734 1.31 -18.72 13.02
C ASP A 734 0.91 -18.17 11.65
N HIS A 735 1.74 -17.32 11.03
CA HIS A 735 1.56 -16.85 9.66
C HIS A 735 1.64 -18.00 8.66
N ILE A 736 2.71 -18.81 8.70
CA ILE A 736 2.85 -20.00 7.85
C ILE A 736 1.67 -20.96 8.07
N SER A 737 1.25 -21.14 9.33
CA SER A 737 0.07 -21.95 9.66
C SER A 737 -1.21 -21.43 9.01
N ARG A 738 -1.47 -20.13 9.09
CA ARG A 738 -2.63 -19.51 8.44
C ARG A 738 -2.58 -19.65 6.92
N THR A 739 -1.43 -19.40 6.29
CA THR A 739 -1.26 -19.54 4.84
C THR A 739 -1.50 -20.97 4.38
N MET A 740 -0.92 -21.97 5.06
CA MET A 740 -1.09 -23.37 4.69
C MET A 740 -2.53 -23.87 4.94
N ASN A 741 -3.17 -23.43 6.02
CA ASN A 741 -4.58 -23.75 6.27
C ASN A 741 -5.53 -23.02 5.31
N ALA A 742 -5.18 -21.83 4.80
CA ALA A 742 -5.94 -21.15 3.76
C ALA A 742 -5.83 -21.87 2.41
N LEU A 743 -4.62 -22.31 2.05
CA LEU A 743 -4.36 -23.05 0.80
C LEU A 743 -4.91 -24.48 0.83
N CYS A 744 -4.92 -25.12 2.00
CA CYS A 744 -5.41 -26.48 2.22
C CYS A 744 -6.28 -26.53 3.49
N PRO A 745 -7.55 -26.07 3.43
CA PRO A 745 -8.45 -26.10 4.58
C PRO A 745 -8.74 -27.54 5.00
N LYS A 746 -8.55 -27.84 6.29
CA LYS A 746 -8.81 -29.18 6.83
C LYS A 746 -10.30 -29.50 6.71
N GLY A 747 -10.65 -30.46 5.86
CA GLY A 747 -11.98 -31.06 5.83
C GLY A 747 -12.34 -31.60 7.21
N GLY A 748 -13.55 -31.31 7.69
CA GLY A 748 -14.07 -31.89 8.93
C GLY A 748 -14.01 -33.41 8.88
N SER A 749 -13.80 -34.06 10.04
CA SER A 749 -13.54 -35.49 10.15
C SER A 749 -14.72 -36.42 9.82
N ASP A 750 -15.70 -35.97 9.06
CA ASP A 750 -16.75 -36.81 8.48
C ASP A 750 -16.62 -36.67 6.97
N GLY A 751 -16.31 -37.75 6.26
CA GLY A 751 -15.99 -37.83 4.82
C GLY A 751 -17.07 -37.33 3.86
N ILE A 752 -17.45 -36.07 4.00
CA ILE A 752 -18.32 -35.28 3.14
C ILE A 752 -17.47 -34.09 2.70
N PRO A 753 -17.26 -33.87 1.39
CA PRO A 753 -16.52 -32.71 0.92
C PRO A 753 -17.26 -31.45 1.38
N ALA A 754 -16.60 -30.62 2.19
CA ALA A 754 -17.12 -29.30 2.49
C ALA A 754 -17.29 -28.56 1.17
N CYS A 755 -18.48 -28.02 0.92
CA CYS A 755 -18.85 -27.28 -0.28
C CYS A 755 -18.21 -25.87 -0.27
N GLY A 756 -16.88 -25.82 -0.14
CA GLY A 756 -16.05 -24.63 -0.29
C GLY A 756 -14.90 -24.99 -1.22
N SER A 757 -14.83 -24.35 -2.37
CA SER A 757 -13.78 -24.55 -3.37
C SER A 757 -12.41 -24.33 -2.75
N THR A 758 -11.54 -25.36 -2.76
CA THR A 758 -10.12 -25.20 -2.44
C THR A 758 -9.52 -24.15 -3.38
N PRO A 759 -8.77 -23.17 -2.84
CA PRO A 759 -8.22 -22.11 -3.65
C PRO A 759 -7.23 -22.67 -4.67
N VAL A 760 -7.25 -22.09 -5.86
CA VAL A 760 -6.35 -22.47 -6.95
C VAL A 760 -5.10 -21.61 -6.87
N MET A 761 -3.93 -22.26 -6.86
CA MET A 761 -2.61 -21.66 -6.90
C MET A 761 -2.01 -21.75 -8.31
N SER A 762 -1.27 -20.71 -8.67
CA SER A 762 -0.54 -20.54 -9.92
C SER A 762 0.94 -20.55 -9.58
N VAL A 763 1.64 -21.63 -9.90
CA VAL A 763 3.04 -21.83 -9.51
C VAL A 763 3.91 -22.23 -10.69
N CYS A 764 5.18 -21.85 -10.61
CA CYS A 764 6.22 -22.31 -11.53
C CYS A 764 6.97 -23.46 -10.88
N LEU A 765 7.01 -24.61 -11.54
CA LEU A 765 7.76 -25.78 -11.12
C LEU A 765 9.05 -25.85 -11.92
N VAL A 766 10.16 -26.16 -11.24
CA VAL A 766 11.46 -26.39 -11.86
C VAL A 766 11.86 -27.82 -11.56
N SER A 767 12.21 -28.57 -12.60
CA SER A 767 12.83 -29.89 -12.45
C SER A 767 14.30 -29.68 -12.10
N ASP A 768 14.73 -30.17 -10.94
CA ASP A 768 16.14 -30.22 -10.50
C ASP A 768 16.71 -31.63 -10.70
#